data_AF-A0A1H2DTC2-F1
#
_entry.id   AF-A0A1H2DTC2-F1
#
_cell.length_a   1.000
_cell.length_b   1.000
_cell.length_c   1.000
_cell.angle_alpha   90.00
_cell.angle_beta   90.00
_cell.angle_gamma   90.00
#
_symmetry.space_group_name_H-M   'P 1'
#
loop_
_entity.id
_entity.type
_entity.pdbx_description
1 polymer ?
#
loop_
_entity_poly.entity_id
_entity_poly.type
_entity_poly.pdbx_seq_one_letter_code
_entity_poly.pdbx_strand_id
1 'polypeptide(L)'
;MALRINTNVASLNAHKNMIKTDNSLSSALEKLSSGLRINKAADDASGMAIADSLRSQSLGLGQAIRNGNDGISIVQTADAALEESINIVNTIKQKSIQSAQDGQTTESRKAIQADISKLTEELDTIAKTTAFNNQKLLSGNFTDKKFQIGAYAGETVDISIQSTEATKIGHINTSNLTFASEGTAELNIYSNLKNETYSLNSIELEYNNSRENSVGAVADAINKLSDVLGISATASVESSTDSHVNAGSTDTGFAINGVTIGALSVSENDSDGALVSAINNKTSEHGVSASVDQYGILTLTSTDDRAIEVTMGGEGTKNVMGGTQDMSTLGTVEVRQEGTSEIVITDANVKDGIAISTVEGSLTVKTETAVTTKDSVVAAGSKLVATTVGSGTVVAGSLKIDTGEAASGVAGDTIGAGSVITSGSTIGSGTTIQGSFAVSGSTATAANTTSVLTAGSSLTSGSTVGNGSIFKGDVSAFFEDAGGNVVVSGSGADMVTKTTADVAIDDGETLTLAADAKLAANTELAQDSVVAAGSVFTGDIGTKGDNTVTGDMTIVGDSLLKANSVLETGSSLSDQFKVTGNVTGTMTLEIDSKVGATSVLTDGSAIGADVTIKDDITVGYDTDMLLEAGSKIAAKSTLTAGTHLTNDITDENDITYKEGTTLENDIVVKAEETLTKAMVINGGSILKADSVLDTNVAAQSDGAVSSVSDGVSYRLSDVDVTTQEGAQIGIAVADAALKNLDKVRSDLGSVQNQLTSTIANISTTKVNVQAAESTIRDVDFAEESANFTKMQILSQAGTFAMSQANASAQNVLSLLQ
;
A
#
# COMPACT_ATOMS: atom_id res chain seq x y z
N MET A 1 81.97 -66.34 -44.67
CA MET A 1 81.56 -66.32 -43.25
C MET A 1 82.78 -66.61 -42.38
N ALA A 2 83.28 -65.63 -41.63
CA ALA A 2 84.45 -65.82 -40.78
C ALA A 2 84.00 -66.43 -39.43
N LEU A 3 84.33 -67.70 -39.19
CA LEU A 3 84.12 -68.39 -37.91
C LEU A 3 85.10 -67.83 -36.87
N ARG A 4 84.64 -66.94 -35.99
CA ARG A 4 85.39 -66.51 -34.80
C ARG A 4 85.00 -67.42 -33.62
N ILE A 5 85.98 -68.12 -33.04
CA ILE A 5 85.75 -69.18 -32.03
C ILE A 5 85.60 -68.61 -30.60
N ASN A 6 86.20 -67.45 -30.30
CA ASN A 6 86.18 -66.85 -28.96
C ASN A 6 84.83 -66.21 -28.57
N THR A 7 83.96 -65.92 -29.55
CA THR A 7 82.63 -65.32 -29.31
C THR A 7 81.59 -66.14 -30.07
N ASN A 8 80.82 -66.96 -29.34
CA ASN A 8 79.74 -67.75 -29.92
C ASN A 8 78.51 -66.87 -30.19
N VAL A 9 78.46 -66.28 -31.38
CA VAL A 9 77.38 -65.39 -31.82
C VAL A 9 76.02 -66.13 -31.87
N ALA A 10 76.01 -67.44 -32.16
CA ALA A 10 74.77 -68.23 -32.20
C ALA A 10 74.16 -68.40 -30.79
N SER A 11 75.00 -68.67 -29.79
CA SER A 11 74.59 -68.76 -28.38
C SER A 11 74.16 -67.40 -27.81
N LEU A 12 74.90 -66.32 -28.13
CA LEU A 12 74.52 -64.95 -27.75
C LEU A 12 73.19 -64.52 -28.37
N ASN A 13 72.92 -64.88 -29.64
CA ASN A 13 71.64 -64.63 -30.28
C ASN A 13 70.51 -65.47 -29.66
N ALA A 14 70.75 -66.74 -29.33
CA ALA A 14 69.78 -67.59 -28.64
C ALA A 14 69.45 -67.04 -27.24
N HIS A 15 70.46 -66.62 -26.47
CA HIS A 15 70.29 -66.00 -25.16
C HIS A 15 69.55 -64.65 -25.23
N LYS A 16 69.88 -63.80 -26.21
CA LYS A 16 69.15 -62.54 -26.47
C LYS A 16 67.67 -62.79 -26.78
N ASN A 17 67.36 -63.81 -27.58
CA ASN A 17 65.98 -64.18 -27.90
C ASN A 17 65.27 -64.82 -26.70
N MET A 18 65.97 -65.63 -25.90
CA MET A 18 65.44 -66.20 -24.65
C MET A 18 65.04 -65.10 -23.66
N ILE A 19 65.90 -64.11 -23.41
CA ILE A 19 65.57 -62.96 -22.53
C ILE A 19 64.33 -62.23 -23.04
N LYS A 20 64.19 -62.03 -24.36
CA LYS A 20 62.98 -61.41 -24.93
C LYS A 20 61.73 -62.25 -24.66
N THR A 21 61.82 -63.57 -24.82
CA THR A 21 60.72 -64.49 -24.53
C THR A 21 60.39 -64.50 -23.04
N ASP A 22 61.38 -64.47 -22.16
CA ASP A 22 61.20 -64.51 -20.70
C ASP A 22 60.56 -63.22 -20.16
N ASN A 23 60.96 -62.06 -20.71
CA ASN A 23 60.30 -60.79 -20.45
C ASN A 23 58.83 -60.78 -20.94
N SER A 24 58.56 -61.39 -22.11
CA SER A 24 57.21 -61.49 -22.66
C SER A 24 56.34 -62.46 -21.87
N LEU A 25 56.91 -63.57 -21.38
CA LEU A 25 56.26 -64.54 -20.51
C LEU A 25 55.88 -63.91 -19.17
N SER A 26 56.80 -63.14 -18.58
CA SER A 26 56.57 -62.41 -17.34
C SER A 26 55.49 -61.33 -17.49
N SER A 27 55.46 -60.62 -18.63
CA SER A 27 54.40 -59.66 -18.94
C SER A 27 53.04 -60.33 -19.14
N ALA A 28 52.97 -61.47 -19.83
CA ALA A 28 51.73 -62.23 -19.99
C ALA A 28 51.20 -62.75 -18.64
N LEU A 29 52.09 -63.22 -17.76
CA LEU A 29 51.75 -63.64 -16.41
C LEU A 29 51.24 -62.47 -15.55
N GLU A 30 51.86 -61.29 -15.66
CA GLU A 30 51.43 -60.06 -14.98
C GLU A 30 50.01 -59.65 -15.41
N LYS A 31 49.71 -59.72 -16.72
CA LYS A 31 48.38 -59.43 -17.28
C LYS A 31 47.33 -60.47 -16.89
N LEU A 32 47.66 -61.76 -16.92
CA LEU A 32 46.77 -62.84 -16.47
C LEU A 32 46.48 -62.77 -14.97
N SER A 33 47.47 -62.41 -14.16
CA SER A 33 47.32 -62.32 -12.71
C SER A 33 46.52 -61.09 -12.27
N SER A 34 46.63 -59.98 -12.99
CA SER A 34 45.90 -58.74 -12.70
C SER A 34 44.51 -58.72 -13.34
N GLY A 35 44.29 -59.51 -14.39
CA GLY A 35 43.10 -59.41 -15.24
C GLY A 35 43.08 -58.18 -16.14
N LEU A 36 44.17 -57.39 -16.16
CA LEU A 36 44.26 -56.13 -16.89
C LEU A 36 45.31 -56.24 -18.01
N ARG A 37 44.94 -55.82 -19.21
CA ARG A 37 45.83 -55.69 -20.37
C ARG A 37 46.86 -54.59 -20.18
N ILE A 38 46.48 -53.50 -19.50
CA ILE A 38 47.31 -52.32 -19.24
C ILE A 38 47.55 -52.20 -17.73
N ASN A 39 48.73 -52.61 -17.26
CA ASN A 39 49.09 -52.57 -15.84
C ASN A 39 50.00 -51.41 -15.47
N LYS A 40 50.93 -51.06 -16.38
CA LYS A 40 51.89 -49.97 -16.21
C LYS A 40 51.81 -49.01 -17.39
N ALA A 41 52.20 -47.76 -17.19
CA ALA A 41 52.22 -46.73 -18.23
C ALA A 41 53.09 -47.11 -19.44
N ALA A 42 54.06 -48.02 -19.25
CA ALA A 42 54.90 -48.54 -20.31
C ALA A 42 54.18 -49.51 -21.28
N ASP A 43 53.03 -50.07 -20.90
CA ASP A 43 52.28 -51.01 -21.75
C ASP A 43 51.50 -50.25 -22.83
N ASP A 44 50.80 -49.18 -22.45
CA ASP A 44 50.12 -48.22 -23.35
C ASP A 44 49.82 -46.91 -22.58
N ALA A 45 50.63 -45.87 -22.82
CA ALA A 45 50.48 -44.59 -22.12
C ALA A 45 49.17 -43.87 -22.46
N SER A 46 48.73 -43.94 -23.72
CA SER A 46 47.46 -43.35 -24.17
C SER A 46 46.25 -44.11 -23.63
N GLY A 47 46.30 -45.44 -23.68
CA GLY A 47 45.24 -46.31 -23.16
C GLY A 47 45.09 -46.16 -21.64
N MET A 48 46.19 -46.04 -20.91
CA MET A 48 46.17 -45.77 -19.47
C MET A 48 45.54 -44.40 -19.16
N ALA A 49 45.92 -43.33 -19.88
CA ALA A 49 45.36 -41.99 -19.65
C ALA A 49 43.84 -41.92 -19.90
N ILE A 50 43.35 -42.56 -20.97
CA ILE A 50 41.92 -42.63 -21.27
C ILE A 50 41.19 -43.50 -20.23
N ALA A 51 41.73 -44.68 -19.90
CA ALA A 51 41.14 -45.56 -18.89
C ALA A 51 41.06 -44.88 -17.52
N ASP A 52 42.09 -44.16 -17.09
CA ASP A 52 42.07 -43.44 -15.82
C ASP A 52 41.10 -42.25 -15.83
N SER A 53 40.92 -41.57 -16.98
CA SER A 53 39.89 -40.54 -17.15
C SER A 53 38.47 -41.13 -17.07
N LEU A 54 38.19 -42.22 -17.78
CA LEU A 54 36.90 -42.92 -17.72
C LEU A 54 36.63 -43.49 -16.32
N ARG A 55 37.65 -44.02 -15.65
CA ARG A 55 37.57 -44.47 -14.26
C ARG A 55 37.23 -43.32 -13.31
N SER A 56 37.90 -42.18 -13.46
CA SER A 56 37.60 -40.97 -12.67
C SER A 56 36.17 -40.50 -12.89
N GLN A 57 35.71 -40.49 -14.14
CA GLN A 57 34.32 -40.16 -14.48
C GLN A 57 33.34 -41.17 -13.87
N SER A 58 33.59 -42.48 -13.96
CA SER A 58 32.75 -43.53 -13.37
C SER A 58 32.65 -43.40 -11.84
N LEU A 59 33.75 -43.08 -11.17
CA LEU A 59 33.77 -42.80 -9.73
C LEU A 59 32.96 -41.54 -9.38
N GLY A 60 33.11 -40.48 -10.18
CA GLY A 60 32.32 -39.24 -10.08
C GLY A 60 30.82 -39.49 -10.22
N LEU A 61 30.42 -40.19 -11.28
CA LEU A 61 29.02 -40.60 -11.50
C LEU A 61 28.51 -41.51 -10.37
N GLY A 62 29.38 -42.37 -9.82
CA GLY A 62 29.05 -43.21 -8.66
C GLY A 62 28.75 -42.40 -7.39
N GLN A 63 29.48 -41.31 -7.14
CA GLN A 63 29.17 -40.38 -6.05
C GLN A 63 27.93 -39.54 -6.35
N ALA A 64 27.77 -39.09 -7.60
CA ALA A 64 26.58 -38.36 -8.04
C ALA A 64 25.28 -39.14 -7.83
N ILE A 65 25.27 -40.46 -8.11
CA ILE A 65 24.11 -41.32 -7.83
C ILE A 65 23.79 -41.35 -6.32
N ARG A 66 24.82 -41.41 -5.45
CA ARG A 66 24.62 -41.36 -4.00
C ARG A 66 24.04 -40.01 -3.57
N ASN A 67 24.62 -38.91 -4.04
CA ASN A 67 24.12 -37.55 -3.77
C ASN A 67 22.67 -37.38 -4.25
N GLY A 68 22.31 -37.94 -5.41
CA GLY A 68 20.94 -37.93 -5.93
C GLY A 68 19.98 -38.72 -5.04
N ASN A 69 20.38 -39.90 -4.56
CA ASN A 69 19.58 -40.68 -3.62
C ASN A 69 19.41 -39.97 -2.27
N ASP A 70 20.44 -39.25 -1.80
CA ASP A 70 20.35 -38.40 -0.61
C ASP A 70 19.34 -37.26 -0.85
N GLY A 71 19.37 -36.62 -2.03
CA GLY A 71 18.38 -35.63 -2.45
C GLY A 71 16.95 -36.18 -2.45
N ILE A 72 16.73 -37.38 -2.98
CA ILE A 72 15.42 -38.06 -2.93
C ILE A 72 14.99 -38.31 -1.47
N SER A 73 15.90 -38.77 -0.62
CA SER A 73 15.60 -39.03 0.81
C SER A 73 15.20 -37.76 1.55
N ILE A 74 15.84 -36.63 1.24
CA ILE A 74 15.50 -35.30 1.78
C ILE A 74 14.10 -34.88 1.34
N VAL A 75 13.81 -34.96 0.04
CA VAL A 75 12.50 -34.60 -0.53
C VAL A 75 11.39 -35.47 0.04
N GLN A 76 11.61 -36.78 0.17
CA GLN A 76 10.63 -37.71 0.78
C GLN A 76 10.40 -37.43 2.27
N THR A 77 11.45 -37.07 3.01
CA THR A 77 11.32 -36.68 4.42
C THR A 77 10.49 -35.41 4.56
N ALA A 78 10.70 -34.43 3.67
CA ALA A 78 9.91 -33.21 3.63
C ALA A 78 8.45 -33.48 3.22
N ASP A 79 8.20 -34.26 2.17
CA ASP A 79 6.85 -34.61 1.70
C ASP A 79 6.03 -35.34 2.78
N ALA A 80 6.63 -36.29 3.50
CA ALA A 80 5.95 -36.98 4.59
C ALA A 80 5.55 -36.04 5.75
N ALA A 81 6.40 -35.07 6.08
CA ALA A 81 6.07 -34.05 7.09
C ALA A 81 5.04 -33.03 6.59
N LEU A 82 5.03 -32.74 5.29
CA LEU A 82 4.01 -31.90 4.66
C LEU A 82 2.64 -32.56 4.63
N GLU A 83 2.58 -33.87 4.41
CA GLU A 83 1.32 -34.62 4.47
C GLU A 83 0.65 -34.47 5.84
N GLU A 84 1.42 -34.55 6.93
CA GLU A 84 0.90 -34.30 8.27
C GLU A 84 0.46 -32.83 8.45
N SER A 85 1.24 -31.88 7.92
CA SER A 85 0.87 -30.46 7.94
C SER A 85 -0.46 -30.22 7.21
N ILE A 86 -0.69 -30.86 6.07
CA ILE A 86 -1.94 -30.81 5.30
C ILE A 86 -3.10 -31.42 6.11
N ASN A 87 -2.90 -32.55 6.79
CA ASN A 87 -3.92 -33.15 7.65
C ASN A 87 -4.32 -32.25 8.82
N ILE A 88 -3.34 -31.58 9.43
CA ILE A 88 -3.57 -30.60 10.49
C ILE A 88 -4.38 -29.41 9.98
N VAL A 89 -4.01 -28.82 8.83
CA VAL A 89 -4.75 -27.69 8.25
C VAL A 89 -6.17 -28.11 7.84
N ASN A 90 -6.36 -29.31 7.30
CA ASN A 90 -7.71 -29.85 7.04
C ASN A 90 -8.54 -29.98 8.33
N THR A 91 -7.92 -30.36 9.45
CA THR A 91 -8.58 -30.42 10.75
C THR A 91 -8.91 -29.02 11.28
N ILE A 92 -8.03 -28.04 11.13
CA ILE A 92 -8.29 -26.63 11.44
C ILE A 92 -9.48 -26.12 10.62
N LYS A 93 -9.53 -26.43 9.32
CA LYS A 93 -10.66 -26.10 8.45
C LYS A 93 -11.96 -26.72 8.96
N GLN A 94 -11.96 -28.01 9.31
CA GLN A 94 -13.15 -28.69 9.85
C GLN A 94 -13.63 -28.06 11.16
N LYS A 95 -12.72 -27.71 12.07
CA LYS A 95 -13.04 -27.01 13.32
C LYS A 95 -13.57 -25.60 13.08
N SER A 96 -13.02 -24.88 12.10
CA SER A 96 -13.52 -23.57 11.68
C SER A 96 -14.94 -23.66 11.13
N ILE A 97 -15.23 -24.67 10.27
CA ILE A 97 -16.59 -24.97 9.81
C ILE A 97 -17.52 -25.30 10.98
N GLN A 98 -17.06 -26.08 11.95
CA GLN A 98 -17.85 -26.41 13.15
C GLN A 98 -18.16 -25.15 13.98
N SER A 99 -17.21 -24.22 14.11
CA SER A 99 -17.37 -22.98 14.87
C SER A 99 -18.27 -21.96 14.16
N ALA A 100 -18.26 -21.96 12.82
CA ALA A 100 -19.07 -21.09 11.97
C ALA A 100 -20.58 -21.40 12.03
N GLN A 101 -20.98 -22.53 12.62
CA GLN A 101 -22.38 -22.86 12.82
C GLN A 101 -23.00 -22.03 13.95
N ASP A 102 -24.20 -21.51 13.72
CA ASP A 102 -24.92 -20.66 14.68
C ASP A 102 -25.44 -21.43 15.92
N GLY A 103 -25.51 -22.75 15.85
CA GLY A 103 -25.81 -23.61 17.00
C GLY A 103 -24.70 -23.70 18.05
N GLN A 104 -23.54 -23.06 17.82
CA GLN A 104 -22.44 -23.00 18.79
C GLN A 104 -22.60 -21.82 19.75
N THR A 105 -22.28 -22.05 21.01
CA THR A 105 -22.20 -20.99 22.03
C THR A 105 -20.82 -20.36 22.06
N THR A 106 -20.68 -19.16 22.63
CA THR A 106 -19.38 -18.52 22.83
C THR A 106 -18.40 -19.41 23.60
N GLU A 107 -18.87 -20.18 24.60
CA GLU A 107 -18.03 -21.09 25.37
C GLU A 107 -17.57 -22.30 24.54
N SER A 108 -18.43 -22.87 23.68
CA SER A 108 -18.01 -23.95 22.78
C SER A 108 -17.08 -23.46 21.68
N ARG A 109 -17.26 -22.23 21.15
CA ARG A 109 -16.31 -21.61 20.21
C ARG A 109 -14.92 -21.40 20.83
N LYS A 110 -14.84 -20.97 22.10
CA LYS A 110 -13.55 -20.88 22.82
C LYS A 110 -12.87 -22.24 22.98
N ALA A 111 -13.62 -23.31 23.24
CA ALA A 111 -13.06 -24.65 23.31
C ALA A 111 -12.51 -25.12 21.94
N ILE A 112 -13.23 -24.84 20.85
CA ILE A 112 -12.76 -25.12 19.49
C ILE A 112 -11.50 -24.30 19.16
N GLN A 113 -11.46 -23.01 19.56
CA GLN A 113 -10.28 -22.16 19.37
C GLN A 113 -9.05 -22.71 20.13
N ALA A 114 -9.23 -23.24 21.33
CA ALA A 114 -8.14 -23.87 22.07
C ALA A 114 -7.58 -25.10 21.34
N ASP A 115 -8.43 -25.91 20.72
CA ASP A 115 -7.99 -27.02 19.87
C ASP A 115 -7.24 -26.51 18.62
N ILE A 116 -7.75 -25.47 17.96
CA ILE A 116 -7.09 -24.85 16.78
C ILE A 116 -5.72 -24.32 17.18
N SER A 117 -5.60 -23.63 18.32
CA SER A 117 -4.31 -23.12 18.81
C SER A 117 -3.29 -24.24 19.05
N LYS A 118 -3.75 -25.42 19.49
CA LYS A 118 -2.89 -26.60 19.65
C LYS A 118 -2.48 -27.22 18.32
N LEU A 119 -3.40 -27.29 17.37
CA LEU A 119 -3.12 -27.75 16.01
C LEU A 119 -2.12 -26.81 15.31
N THR A 120 -2.24 -25.49 15.48
CA THR A 120 -1.27 -24.54 14.92
C THR A 120 0.11 -24.66 15.59
N GLU A 121 0.17 -24.93 16.90
CA GLU A 121 1.43 -25.19 17.63
C GLU A 121 2.10 -26.50 17.15
N GLU A 122 1.30 -27.53 16.87
CA GLU A 122 1.77 -28.80 16.33
C GLU A 122 2.32 -28.64 14.90
N LEU A 123 1.61 -27.91 14.04
CA LEU A 123 2.05 -27.56 12.70
C LEU A 123 3.40 -26.83 12.72
N ASP A 124 3.54 -25.83 13.59
CA ASP A 124 4.79 -25.10 13.79
C ASP A 124 5.91 -26.01 14.31
N THR A 125 5.59 -26.95 15.19
CA THR A 125 6.53 -27.94 15.70
C THR A 125 7.01 -28.84 14.56
N ILE A 126 6.15 -29.33 13.68
CA ILE A 126 6.54 -30.13 12.51
C ILE A 126 7.45 -29.31 11.60
N ALA A 127 7.09 -28.07 11.28
CA ALA A 127 7.88 -27.19 10.43
C ALA A 127 9.28 -26.93 10.99
N LYS A 128 9.39 -26.66 12.30
CA LYS A 128 10.65 -26.32 12.99
C LYS A 128 11.48 -27.54 13.38
N THR A 129 10.88 -28.72 13.57
CA THR A 129 11.61 -29.93 14.00
C THR A 129 12.12 -30.76 12.82
N THR A 130 11.36 -30.83 11.72
CA THR A 130 11.70 -31.63 10.53
C THR A 130 13.07 -31.26 9.99
N ALA A 131 14.00 -32.21 10.08
CA ALA A 131 15.39 -32.00 9.73
C ALA A 131 16.01 -33.23 9.09
N PHE A 132 16.92 -33.01 8.14
CA PHE A 132 17.81 -34.04 7.61
C PHE A 132 19.25 -33.62 7.88
N ASN A 133 20.02 -34.47 8.58
CA ASN A 133 21.40 -34.16 8.95
C ASN A 133 21.58 -32.75 9.59
N ASN A 134 20.72 -32.43 10.56
CA ASN A 134 20.62 -31.12 11.24
C ASN A 134 20.22 -29.92 10.35
N GLN A 135 19.92 -30.13 9.07
CA GLN A 135 19.37 -29.08 8.21
C GLN A 135 17.84 -29.09 8.29
N LYS A 136 17.25 -27.96 8.69
CA LYS A 136 15.80 -27.78 8.72
C LYS A 136 15.26 -27.67 7.31
N LEU A 137 14.22 -28.45 7.01
CA LEU A 137 13.67 -28.56 5.66
C LEU A 137 12.50 -27.61 5.43
N LEU A 138 11.59 -27.53 6.40
CA LEU A 138 10.29 -26.86 6.27
C LEU A 138 10.23 -25.45 6.89
N SER A 139 11.33 -24.97 7.48
CA SER A 139 11.39 -23.65 8.12
C SER A 139 11.72 -22.50 7.14
N GLY A 140 11.74 -22.76 5.82
CA GLY A 140 12.10 -21.79 4.78
C GLY A 140 13.60 -21.50 4.60
N ASN A 141 14.49 -22.09 5.43
CA ASN A 141 15.94 -21.94 5.28
C ASN A 141 16.55 -22.86 4.21
N PHE A 142 15.77 -23.83 3.72
CA PHE A 142 16.18 -24.80 2.72
C PHE A 142 15.93 -24.29 1.30
N THR A 143 16.47 -23.11 0.99
CA THR A 143 16.41 -22.50 -0.34
C THR A 143 17.75 -22.67 -1.06
N ASP A 144 17.66 -22.82 -2.39
CA ASP A 144 18.76 -22.90 -3.35
C ASP A 144 19.85 -23.91 -2.98
N LYS A 145 19.44 -25.08 -2.47
CA LYS A 145 20.38 -26.15 -2.11
C LYS A 145 20.77 -26.92 -3.37
N LYS A 146 22.04 -26.85 -3.72
CA LYS A 146 22.60 -27.48 -4.91
C LYS A 146 23.10 -28.88 -4.61
N PHE A 147 22.61 -29.86 -5.34
CA PHE A 147 23.07 -31.25 -5.27
C PHE A 147 23.89 -31.57 -6.50
N GLN A 148 25.17 -31.87 -6.30
CA GLN A 148 26.06 -32.32 -7.38
C GLN A 148 25.64 -33.72 -7.83
N ILE A 149 25.06 -33.78 -9.01
CA ILE A 149 24.51 -34.99 -9.64
C ILE A 149 25.26 -35.36 -10.91
N GLY A 150 26.39 -34.74 -11.21
CA GLY A 150 27.23 -35.12 -12.34
C GLY A 150 28.70 -35.31 -11.97
N ALA A 151 29.48 -35.75 -12.96
CA ALA A 151 30.92 -35.96 -12.78
C ALA A 151 31.74 -34.67 -12.94
N TYR A 152 31.19 -33.65 -13.59
CA TYR A 152 31.86 -32.38 -13.87
C TYR A 152 31.28 -31.23 -13.03
N ALA A 153 32.08 -30.19 -12.83
CA ALA A 153 31.67 -29.03 -12.05
C ALA A 153 30.46 -28.32 -12.68
N GLY A 154 29.46 -27.97 -11.85
CA GLY A 154 28.26 -27.25 -12.27
C GLY A 154 27.10 -28.14 -12.72
N GLU A 155 27.28 -29.46 -12.76
CA GLU A 155 26.19 -30.43 -12.99
C GLU A 155 25.39 -30.64 -11.69
N THR A 156 24.52 -29.67 -11.36
CA THR A 156 23.71 -29.67 -10.14
C THR A 156 22.20 -29.66 -10.39
N VAL A 157 21.45 -30.21 -9.45
CA VAL A 157 20.00 -29.99 -9.31
C VAL A 157 19.79 -29.13 -8.07
N ASP A 158 18.99 -28.09 -8.23
CA ASP A 158 18.65 -27.17 -7.16
C ASP A 158 17.36 -27.66 -6.49
N ILE A 159 17.37 -27.73 -5.17
CA ILE A 159 16.22 -28.08 -4.34
C ILE A 159 15.92 -26.89 -3.45
N SER A 160 14.71 -26.36 -3.59
CA SER A 160 14.20 -25.25 -2.77
C SER A 160 12.89 -25.70 -2.14
N ILE A 161 12.82 -25.60 -0.81
CA ILE A 161 11.63 -25.94 -0.02
C ILE A 161 11.18 -24.67 0.68
N GLN A 162 9.94 -24.24 0.42
CA GLN A 162 9.38 -23.04 1.03
C GLN A 162 9.05 -23.29 2.51
N SER A 163 8.86 -22.20 3.25
CA SER A 163 8.43 -22.30 4.66
C SER A 163 6.99 -22.80 4.75
N THR A 164 6.73 -23.67 5.73
CA THR A 164 5.38 -24.12 6.08
C THR A 164 5.01 -23.80 7.51
N GLU A 165 5.68 -22.82 8.13
CA GLU A 165 5.31 -22.30 9.44
C GLU A 165 3.95 -21.58 9.36
N ALA A 166 3.16 -21.64 10.44
CA ALA A 166 1.82 -21.04 10.49
C ALA A 166 1.84 -19.52 10.20
N THR A 167 2.95 -18.85 10.50
CA THR A 167 3.13 -17.41 10.24
C THR A 167 3.44 -17.06 8.79
N LYS A 168 3.74 -18.05 7.94
CA LYS A 168 4.17 -17.90 6.54
C LYS A 168 3.22 -18.51 5.52
N ILE A 169 2.12 -19.13 5.98
CA ILE A 169 1.11 -19.77 5.14
C ILE A 169 -0.29 -19.27 5.52
N GLY A 170 -1.24 -19.43 4.59
CA GLY A 170 -2.62 -19.03 4.82
C GLY A 170 -2.85 -17.53 4.77
N HIS A 171 -2.01 -16.80 4.04
CA HIS A 171 -2.19 -15.37 3.87
C HIS A 171 -3.46 -15.07 3.07
N ILE A 172 -4.35 -14.28 3.66
CA ILE A 172 -5.45 -13.62 2.96
C ILE A 172 -5.47 -12.16 3.35
N ASN A 173 -5.85 -11.29 2.43
CA ASN A 173 -6.14 -9.90 2.70
C ASN A 173 -7.63 -9.67 2.49
N THR A 174 -8.27 -8.93 3.38
CA THR A 174 -9.66 -8.48 3.24
C THR A 174 -9.72 -6.96 3.27
N SER A 175 -10.65 -6.37 2.55
CA SER A 175 -10.92 -4.92 2.57
C SER A 175 -12.41 -4.69 2.35
N ASN A 176 -12.97 -3.65 2.97
CA ASN A 176 -14.37 -3.29 2.79
C ASN A 176 -14.46 -2.11 1.81
N LEU A 177 -15.16 -2.32 0.71
CA LEU A 177 -15.56 -1.27 -0.21
C LEU A 177 -16.92 -0.73 0.24
N THR A 178 -16.97 0.57 0.52
CA THR A 178 -18.17 1.28 0.98
C THR A 178 -18.57 2.36 -0.01
N PHE A 179 -19.86 2.61 -0.14
CA PHE A 179 -20.42 3.64 -1.02
C PHE A 179 -21.22 4.63 -0.17
N ALA A 180 -20.84 5.91 -0.22
CA ALA A 180 -21.39 6.93 0.68
C ALA A 180 -22.71 7.55 0.17
N SER A 181 -23.02 7.44 -1.12
CA SER A 181 -24.21 8.01 -1.75
C SER A 181 -24.64 7.19 -2.97
N GLU A 182 -25.86 7.43 -3.43
CA GLU A 182 -26.34 6.98 -4.75
C GLU A 182 -25.42 7.49 -5.87
N GLY A 183 -25.45 6.81 -7.01
CA GLY A 183 -24.72 7.19 -8.22
C GLY A 183 -24.08 6.01 -8.94
N THR A 184 -23.34 6.30 -10.01
CA THR A 184 -22.69 5.24 -10.81
C THR A 184 -21.38 4.79 -10.17
N ALA A 185 -21.30 3.52 -9.79
CA ALA A 185 -20.08 2.84 -9.36
C ALA A 185 -19.30 2.34 -10.59
N GLU A 186 -18.13 2.94 -10.85
CA GLU A 186 -17.19 2.51 -11.88
C GLU A 186 -15.84 2.19 -11.21
N LEU A 187 -15.47 0.91 -11.19
CA LEU A 187 -14.34 0.43 -10.39
C LEU A 187 -13.21 -0.10 -11.28
N ASN A 188 -11.99 0.31 -10.98
CA ASN A 188 -10.76 -0.23 -11.56
C ASN A 188 -10.05 -1.09 -10.51
N ILE A 189 -9.85 -2.38 -10.80
CA ILE A 189 -9.20 -3.34 -9.88
C ILE A 189 -7.87 -3.80 -10.47
N TYR A 190 -6.81 -3.73 -9.67
CA TYR A 190 -5.51 -4.27 -10.06
C TYR A 190 -5.43 -5.78 -9.82
N SER A 191 -5.11 -6.56 -10.86
CA SER A 191 -4.84 -7.99 -10.73
C SER A 191 -3.38 -8.23 -10.38
N ASN A 192 -3.14 -8.76 -9.19
CA ASN A 192 -1.81 -9.21 -8.77
C ASN A 192 -1.34 -10.47 -9.55
N LEU A 193 -2.27 -11.25 -10.12
CA LEU A 193 -1.95 -12.45 -10.91
C LEU A 193 -1.46 -12.11 -12.32
N LYS A 194 -2.01 -11.05 -12.92
CA LYS A 194 -1.68 -10.62 -14.30
C LYS A 194 -0.81 -9.36 -14.36
N ASN A 195 -0.66 -8.65 -13.25
CA ASN A 195 0.07 -7.40 -13.14
C ASN A 195 -0.51 -6.30 -14.07
N GLU A 196 -1.85 -6.23 -14.14
CA GLU A 196 -2.63 -5.35 -15.01
C GLU A 196 -3.92 -4.88 -14.29
N THR A 197 -4.45 -3.70 -14.65
CA THR A 197 -5.70 -3.15 -14.11
C THR A 197 -6.89 -3.51 -15.00
N TYR A 198 -7.99 -3.92 -14.38
CA TYR A 198 -9.25 -4.28 -15.03
C TYR A 198 -10.36 -3.32 -14.59
N SER A 199 -11.02 -2.71 -15.57
CA SER A 199 -12.23 -1.90 -15.33
C SER A 199 -13.46 -2.81 -15.27
N LEU A 200 -14.25 -2.66 -14.22
CA LEU A 200 -15.57 -3.27 -14.11
C LEU A 200 -16.58 -2.48 -14.94
N ASN A 201 -17.68 -3.15 -15.29
CA ASN A 201 -18.82 -2.45 -15.89
C ASN A 201 -19.42 -1.50 -14.87
N SER A 202 -19.83 -0.32 -15.32
CA SER A 202 -20.55 0.67 -14.52
C SER A 202 -21.85 0.07 -13.97
N ILE A 203 -22.06 0.19 -12.65
CA ILE A 203 -23.28 -0.24 -11.96
C ILE A 203 -23.89 0.97 -11.29
N GLU A 204 -25.18 1.21 -11.50
CA GLU A 204 -25.92 2.30 -10.88
C GLU A 204 -26.38 1.89 -9.49
N LEU A 205 -26.08 2.67 -8.46
CA LEU A 205 -26.47 2.40 -7.08
C LEU A 205 -27.60 3.35 -6.66
N GLU A 206 -28.75 2.79 -6.27
CA GLU A 206 -29.97 3.55 -5.94
C GLU A 206 -30.82 2.88 -4.85
N TYR A 207 -31.56 3.69 -4.09
CA TYR A 207 -32.58 3.27 -3.14
C TYR A 207 -33.93 2.98 -3.82
N ASN A 208 -33.96 2.05 -4.78
CA ASN A 208 -35.17 1.78 -5.60
C ASN A 208 -35.81 0.40 -5.35
N ASN A 209 -35.45 -0.25 -4.24
CA ASN A 209 -35.90 -1.61 -3.90
C ASN A 209 -35.53 -2.69 -4.96
N SER A 210 -34.49 -2.46 -5.76
CA SER A 210 -33.96 -3.43 -6.73
C SER A 210 -32.60 -3.97 -6.28
N ARG A 211 -32.35 -5.26 -6.52
CA ARG A 211 -31.04 -5.87 -6.25
C ARG A 211 -29.99 -5.49 -7.31
N GLU A 212 -30.44 -5.20 -8.52
CA GLU A 212 -29.59 -4.85 -9.66
C GLU A 212 -28.88 -3.51 -9.46
N ASN A 213 -29.48 -2.61 -8.66
CA ASN A 213 -28.94 -1.29 -8.35
C ASN A 213 -28.33 -1.24 -6.94
N SER A 214 -27.73 -2.35 -6.48
CA SER A 214 -27.14 -2.45 -5.14
C SER A 214 -25.72 -3.03 -5.17
N VAL A 215 -25.08 -2.99 -4.00
CA VAL A 215 -23.75 -3.59 -3.78
C VAL A 215 -23.69 -5.08 -4.06
N GLY A 216 -24.82 -5.79 -4.02
CA GLY A 216 -24.92 -7.18 -4.45
C GLY A 216 -24.52 -7.38 -5.91
N ALA A 217 -24.94 -6.47 -6.80
CA ALA A 217 -24.55 -6.48 -8.21
C ALA A 217 -23.05 -6.18 -8.39
N VAL A 218 -22.49 -5.30 -7.56
CA VAL A 218 -21.04 -4.99 -7.54
C VAL A 218 -20.23 -6.23 -7.14
N ALA A 219 -20.62 -6.92 -6.07
CA ALA A 219 -19.97 -8.15 -5.64
C ALA A 219 -20.04 -9.25 -6.71
N ASP A 220 -21.20 -9.42 -7.36
CA ASP A 220 -21.37 -10.37 -8.47
C ASP A 220 -20.46 -10.03 -9.66
N ALA A 221 -20.31 -8.74 -9.98
CA ALA A 221 -19.43 -8.28 -11.06
C ALA A 221 -17.95 -8.56 -10.77
N ILE A 222 -17.51 -8.37 -9.52
CA ILE A 222 -16.15 -8.71 -9.07
C ILE A 222 -15.94 -10.23 -9.14
N ASN A 223 -16.88 -11.01 -8.60
CA ASN A 223 -16.79 -12.47 -8.57
C ASN A 223 -16.74 -13.11 -9.96
N LYS A 224 -17.41 -12.51 -10.96
CA LYS A 224 -17.35 -12.96 -12.35
C LYS A 224 -15.95 -12.87 -12.96
N LEU A 225 -15.10 -11.99 -12.43
CA LEU A 225 -13.70 -11.81 -12.83
C LEU A 225 -12.71 -12.45 -11.84
N SER A 226 -13.19 -13.19 -10.83
CA SER A 226 -12.36 -13.75 -9.75
C SER A 226 -11.21 -14.65 -10.25
N ASP A 227 -11.43 -15.45 -11.30
CA ASP A 227 -10.38 -16.30 -11.90
C ASP A 227 -9.20 -15.49 -12.46
N VAL A 228 -9.45 -14.24 -12.88
CA VAL A 228 -8.44 -13.34 -13.47
C VAL A 228 -7.84 -12.41 -12.42
N LEU A 229 -8.68 -11.90 -11.52
CA LEU A 229 -8.28 -10.95 -10.47
C LEU A 229 -7.60 -11.65 -9.29
N GLY A 230 -7.98 -12.90 -8.99
CA GLY A 230 -7.62 -13.58 -7.74
C GLY A 230 -8.33 -13.00 -6.51
N ILE A 231 -9.41 -12.23 -6.71
CA ILE A 231 -10.19 -11.54 -5.69
C ILE A 231 -11.61 -12.11 -5.70
N SER A 232 -12.12 -12.47 -4.54
CA SER A 232 -13.53 -12.82 -4.30
C SER A 232 -14.21 -11.69 -3.53
N ALA A 233 -15.49 -11.44 -3.76
CA ALA A 233 -16.26 -10.39 -3.09
C ALA A 233 -17.52 -10.97 -2.43
N THR A 234 -17.89 -10.44 -1.27
CA THR A 234 -19.14 -10.74 -0.57
C THR A 234 -19.83 -9.42 -0.25
N ALA A 235 -21.07 -9.26 -0.68
CA ALA A 235 -21.88 -8.11 -0.29
C ALA A 235 -22.45 -8.34 1.12
N SER A 236 -22.55 -7.26 1.90
CA SER A 236 -23.27 -7.24 3.17
C SER A 236 -24.05 -5.95 3.28
N VAL A 237 -25.36 -6.05 3.46
CA VAL A 237 -26.22 -4.89 3.66
C VAL A 237 -26.96 -5.04 4.97
N GLU A 238 -26.44 -4.37 5.99
CA GLU A 238 -26.97 -4.36 7.34
C GLU A 238 -26.98 -2.94 7.89
N SER A 239 -28.03 -2.60 8.64
CA SER A 239 -28.19 -1.33 9.32
C SER A 239 -28.77 -1.56 10.71
N SER A 240 -28.16 -0.99 11.74
CA SER A 240 -28.60 -1.16 13.13
C SER A 240 -28.88 0.19 13.78
N THR A 241 -29.76 0.21 14.79
CA THR A 241 -30.04 1.43 15.56
C THR A 241 -28.87 1.81 16.48
N ASP A 242 -28.66 3.11 16.69
CA ASP A 242 -27.59 3.62 17.56
C ASP A 242 -27.84 3.31 19.05
N SER A 243 -29.11 3.16 19.42
CA SER A 243 -29.57 2.89 20.78
C SER A 243 -30.74 1.91 20.74
N HIS A 244 -31.13 1.42 21.92
CA HIS A 244 -32.26 0.51 22.06
C HIS A 244 -33.56 1.15 21.59
N VAL A 245 -34.49 0.30 21.13
CA VAL A 245 -35.83 0.70 20.73
C VAL A 245 -36.60 1.25 21.93
N ASN A 246 -37.11 2.48 21.82
CA ASN A 246 -37.91 3.12 22.86
C ASN A 246 -39.40 2.79 22.70
N ALA A 247 -40.12 2.80 23.82
CA ALA A 247 -41.57 2.74 23.79
C ALA A 247 -42.17 3.99 23.11
N GLY A 248 -43.09 3.79 22.17
CA GLY A 248 -43.68 4.90 21.42
C GLY A 248 -44.59 4.43 20.29
N SER A 249 -44.95 5.35 19.38
CA SER A 249 -45.69 5.03 18.16
C SER A 249 -44.89 5.47 16.95
N THR A 250 -44.75 4.58 15.96
CA THR A 250 -44.21 4.96 14.65
C THR A 250 -45.20 5.83 13.89
N ASP A 251 -44.69 6.61 12.95
CA ASP A 251 -45.48 7.52 12.12
C ASP A 251 -46.17 6.78 10.97
N THR A 252 -47.25 7.38 10.46
CA THR A 252 -47.99 6.83 9.31
C THR A 252 -47.17 6.76 8.02
N GLY A 253 -46.12 7.58 7.91
CA GLY A 253 -45.19 7.60 6.79
C GLY A 253 -44.01 6.63 6.91
N PHE A 254 -43.95 5.82 7.97
CA PHE A 254 -42.87 4.84 8.14
C PHE A 254 -42.88 3.81 6.99
N ALA A 255 -41.81 3.75 6.22
CA ALA A 255 -41.65 2.83 5.09
C ALA A 255 -40.22 2.28 5.01
N ILE A 256 -40.09 1.09 4.42
CA ILE A 256 -38.78 0.47 4.12
C ILE A 256 -38.77 0.15 2.62
N ASN A 257 -37.74 0.61 1.90
CA ASN A 257 -37.61 0.47 0.45
C ASN A 257 -38.89 0.88 -0.30
N GLY A 258 -39.47 2.02 0.09
CA GLY A 258 -40.74 2.54 -0.45
C GLY A 258 -42.02 1.79 -0.03
N VAL A 259 -41.94 0.68 0.71
CA VAL A 259 -43.10 -0.09 1.20
C VAL A 259 -43.53 0.43 2.57
N THR A 260 -44.72 1.02 2.66
CA THR A 260 -45.25 1.56 3.93
C THR A 260 -45.49 0.48 4.96
N ILE A 261 -44.83 0.57 6.12
CA ILE A 261 -45.12 -0.24 7.32
C ILE A 261 -46.27 0.41 8.10
N GLY A 262 -46.23 1.74 8.25
CA GLY A 262 -47.28 2.55 8.88
C GLY A 262 -47.13 2.72 10.39
N ALA A 263 -48.17 3.32 11.00
CA ALA A 263 -48.18 3.63 12.42
C ALA A 263 -48.45 2.40 13.28
N LEU A 264 -47.55 2.15 14.22
CA LEU A 264 -47.53 1.00 15.11
C LEU A 264 -47.13 1.45 16.51
N SER A 265 -47.82 0.94 17.53
CA SER A 265 -47.40 1.11 18.92
C SER A 265 -46.39 0.04 19.29
N VAL A 266 -45.22 0.45 19.78
CA VAL A 266 -44.08 -0.41 20.09
C VAL A 266 -43.74 -0.26 21.57
N SER A 267 -43.52 -1.37 22.26
CA SER A 267 -43.09 -1.39 23.66
C SER A 267 -41.56 -1.22 23.77
N GLU A 268 -41.06 -0.88 24.95
CA GLU A 268 -39.61 -0.76 25.19
C GLU A 268 -38.90 -2.07 24.79
N ASN A 269 -37.78 -1.93 24.08
CA ASN A 269 -36.99 -3.02 23.48
C ASN A 269 -37.79 -3.96 22.56
N ASP A 270 -38.87 -3.49 21.94
CA ASP A 270 -39.81 -4.30 21.14
C ASP A 270 -40.21 -5.61 21.85
N SER A 271 -40.46 -5.52 23.16
CA SER A 271 -40.81 -6.69 23.99
C SER A 271 -42.12 -7.38 23.57
N ASP A 272 -42.99 -6.68 22.85
CA ASP A 272 -44.19 -7.19 22.20
C ASP A 272 -43.93 -7.78 20.81
N GLY A 273 -42.72 -7.61 20.27
CA GLY A 273 -42.31 -8.06 18.93
C GLY A 273 -43.11 -7.40 17.81
N ALA A 274 -43.78 -6.28 18.11
CA ALA A 274 -44.71 -5.64 17.20
C ALA A 274 -43.95 -5.06 16.00
N LEU A 275 -42.83 -4.37 16.26
CA LEU A 275 -42.03 -3.70 15.23
C LEU A 275 -41.37 -4.71 14.32
N VAL A 276 -40.69 -5.70 14.90
CA VAL A 276 -40.06 -6.80 14.15
C VAL A 276 -41.09 -7.57 13.33
N SER A 277 -42.26 -7.88 13.89
CA SER A 277 -43.32 -8.59 13.16
C SER A 277 -43.90 -7.75 12.02
N ALA A 278 -44.11 -6.44 12.22
CA ALA A 278 -44.65 -5.56 11.20
C ALA A 278 -43.73 -5.43 9.99
N ILE A 279 -42.42 -5.35 10.22
CA ILE A 279 -41.41 -5.32 9.17
C ILE A 279 -41.31 -6.70 8.50
N ASN A 280 -41.15 -7.78 9.27
CA ASN A 280 -40.96 -9.12 8.72
C ASN A 280 -42.18 -9.66 7.93
N ASN A 281 -43.39 -9.19 8.24
CA ASN A 281 -44.59 -9.54 7.47
C ASN A 281 -44.56 -9.03 6.02
N LYS A 282 -43.71 -8.04 5.71
CA LYS A 282 -43.57 -7.45 4.38
C LYS A 282 -42.21 -7.71 3.74
N THR A 283 -41.38 -8.59 4.30
CA THR A 283 -40.06 -8.94 3.76
C THR A 283 -40.08 -9.37 2.29
N SER A 284 -41.16 -10.02 1.81
CA SER A 284 -41.27 -10.38 0.38
C SER A 284 -41.44 -9.19 -0.56
N GLU A 285 -41.88 -8.03 -0.05
CA GLU A 285 -42.12 -6.81 -0.84
C GLU A 285 -40.89 -5.88 -0.81
N HIS A 286 -40.24 -5.73 0.35
CA HIS A 286 -39.08 -4.83 0.52
C HIS A 286 -37.72 -5.53 0.62
N GLY A 287 -37.66 -6.86 0.75
CA GLY A 287 -36.41 -7.64 0.78
C GLY A 287 -35.60 -7.59 2.09
N VAL A 288 -36.10 -6.90 3.11
CA VAL A 288 -35.40 -6.67 4.39
C VAL A 288 -36.01 -7.54 5.51
N SER A 289 -35.16 -8.12 6.35
CA SER A 289 -35.58 -8.77 7.59
C SER A 289 -35.11 -7.96 8.80
N ALA A 290 -35.98 -7.82 9.78
CA ALA A 290 -35.70 -7.15 11.05
C ALA A 290 -35.46 -8.18 12.16
N SER A 291 -34.54 -7.86 13.05
CA SER A 291 -34.34 -8.56 14.31
C SER A 291 -34.00 -7.58 15.42
N VAL A 292 -34.33 -7.91 16.67
CA VAL A 292 -33.96 -7.12 17.84
C VAL A 292 -33.11 -8.00 18.75
N ASP A 293 -31.97 -7.47 19.19
CA ASP A 293 -31.05 -8.19 20.06
C ASP A 293 -31.50 -8.18 21.53
N GLN A 294 -30.73 -8.85 22.41
CA GLN A 294 -31.02 -8.89 23.85
C GLN A 294 -30.92 -7.52 24.56
N TYR A 295 -30.33 -6.53 23.90
CA TYR A 295 -30.13 -5.16 24.39
C TYR A 295 -31.16 -4.18 23.82
N GLY A 296 -32.06 -4.65 22.95
CA GLY A 296 -33.10 -3.84 22.32
C GLY A 296 -32.65 -3.10 21.05
N ILE A 297 -31.46 -3.40 20.51
CA ILE A 297 -30.97 -2.84 19.24
C ILE A 297 -31.70 -3.53 18.09
N LEU A 298 -32.30 -2.72 17.21
CA LEU A 298 -32.96 -3.20 16.00
C LEU A 298 -31.92 -3.25 14.87
N THR A 299 -31.77 -4.43 14.28
CA THR A 299 -30.93 -4.69 13.11
C THR A 299 -31.81 -5.05 11.92
N LEU A 300 -31.60 -4.35 10.82
CA LEU A 300 -32.19 -4.59 9.52
C LEU A 300 -31.15 -5.23 8.62
N THR A 301 -31.44 -6.43 8.12
CA THR A 301 -30.55 -7.17 7.22
C THR A 301 -31.27 -7.42 5.90
N SER A 302 -30.60 -7.10 4.81
CA SER A 302 -31.10 -7.40 3.46
C SER A 302 -30.97 -8.89 3.19
N THR A 303 -32.03 -9.53 2.68
CA THR A 303 -32.04 -10.98 2.41
C THR A 303 -31.39 -11.37 1.09
N ASP A 304 -31.26 -10.41 0.17
CA ASP A 304 -30.70 -10.59 -1.17
C ASP A 304 -29.68 -9.52 -1.55
N ASP A 305 -29.10 -8.84 -0.55
CA ASP A 305 -28.07 -7.81 -0.69
C ASP A 305 -28.52 -6.56 -1.47
N ARG A 306 -29.83 -6.29 -1.56
CA ARG A 306 -30.36 -4.99 -2.03
C ARG A 306 -30.10 -3.89 -1.00
N ALA A 307 -30.02 -2.64 -1.47
CA ALA A 307 -29.92 -1.47 -0.60
C ALA A 307 -31.12 -1.37 0.35
N ILE A 308 -30.89 -0.81 1.53
CA ILE A 308 -31.94 -0.54 2.52
C ILE A 308 -32.17 0.96 2.56
N GLU A 309 -33.39 1.38 2.27
CA GLU A 309 -33.89 2.74 2.45
C GLU A 309 -34.91 2.72 3.59
N VAL A 310 -34.74 3.56 4.59
CA VAL A 310 -35.69 3.69 5.70
C VAL A 310 -36.28 5.09 5.69
N THR A 311 -37.55 5.18 5.30
CA THR A 311 -38.31 6.43 5.39
C THR A 311 -38.92 6.56 6.79
N MET A 312 -38.39 7.46 7.62
CA MET A 312 -38.85 7.65 9.00
C MET A 312 -40.28 8.21 9.09
N GLY A 313 -40.70 9.04 8.12
CA GLY A 313 -42.04 9.62 8.06
C GLY A 313 -42.37 10.68 9.12
N GLY A 314 -41.53 10.87 10.14
CA GLY A 314 -41.68 11.86 11.22
C GLY A 314 -40.79 11.59 12.44
N GLU A 315 -40.96 12.39 13.50
CA GLU A 315 -40.18 12.29 14.75
C GLU A 315 -40.65 11.11 15.63
N GLY A 316 -41.86 10.58 15.44
CA GLY A 316 -42.40 9.45 16.20
C GLY A 316 -41.63 8.15 15.93
N THR A 317 -41.40 7.82 14.66
CA THR A 317 -40.59 6.65 14.25
C THR A 317 -39.15 6.79 14.73
N LYS A 318 -38.54 7.97 14.58
CA LYS A 318 -37.19 8.25 15.06
C LYS A 318 -37.04 8.06 16.56
N ASN A 319 -38.01 8.53 17.34
CA ASN A 319 -38.03 8.32 18.79
C ASN A 319 -38.11 6.84 19.15
N VAL A 320 -38.94 6.06 18.45
CA VAL A 320 -39.03 4.60 18.61
C VAL A 320 -37.71 3.92 18.25
N MET A 321 -37.00 4.37 17.21
CA MET A 321 -35.70 3.84 16.76
C MET A 321 -34.50 4.39 17.56
N GLY A 322 -34.69 4.74 18.84
CA GLY A 322 -33.60 5.13 19.73
C GLY A 322 -32.99 6.51 19.42
N GLY A 323 -33.63 7.33 18.58
CA GLY A 323 -33.12 8.63 18.15
C GLY A 323 -32.19 8.59 16.93
N THR A 324 -32.01 7.41 16.33
CA THR A 324 -31.20 7.19 15.11
C THR A 324 -31.71 8.07 13.98
N GLN A 325 -30.82 8.85 13.35
CA GLN A 325 -31.20 9.88 12.37
C GLN A 325 -31.52 9.30 10.99
N ASP A 326 -30.78 8.28 10.57
CA ASP A 326 -30.97 7.58 9.32
C ASP A 326 -30.53 6.12 9.49
N MET A 327 -31.28 5.21 8.88
CA MET A 327 -30.95 3.77 8.83
C MET A 327 -30.79 3.29 7.39
N SER A 328 -30.81 4.21 6.41
CA SER A 328 -30.62 3.89 5.01
C SER A 328 -29.15 3.60 4.73
N THR A 329 -28.87 2.52 4.00
CA THR A 329 -27.51 2.08 3.65
C THR A 329 -27.52 1.37 2.30
N LEU A 330 -26.54 1.70 1.45
CA LEU A 330 -26.26 0.93 0.25
C LEU A 330 -25.57 -0.41 0.59
N GLY A 331 -24.97 -0.52 1.78
CA GLY A 331 -24.19 -1.65 2.24
C GLY A 331 -22.70 -1.56 1.91
N THR A 332 -22.00 -2.64 2.21
CA THR A 332 -20.55 -2.78 1.98
C THR A 332 -20.27 -4.00 1.12
N VAL A 333 -19.15 -3.99 0.40
CA VAL A 333 -18.62 -5.15 -0.32
C VAL A 333 -17.30 -5.53 0.33
N GLU A 334 -17.26 -6.64 1.05
CA GLU A 334 -16.01 -7.22 1.51
C GLU A 334 -15.32 -7.89 0.32
N VAL A 335 -14.14 -7.40 -0.05
CA VAL A 335 -13.27 -8.05 -1.03
C VAL A 335 -12.18 -8.81 -0.31
N ARG A 336 -11.91 -10.02 -0.77
CA ARG A 336 -10.90 -10.92 -0.22
C ARG A 336 -9.96 -11.38 -1.32
N GLN A 337 -8.67 -11.32 -1.05
CA GLN A 337 -7.62 -11.81 -1.93
C GLN A 337 -6.74 -12.81 -1.20
N GLU A 338 -6.40 -13.92 -1.86
CA GLU A 338 -5.38 -14.84 -1.35
C GLU A 338 -3.96 -14.29 -1.59
N GLY A 339 -3.08 -14.47 -0.60
CA GLY A 339 -1.68 -14.08 -0.66
C GLY A 339 -1.35 -12.82 0.15
N THR A 340 -0.10 -12.37 0.02
CA THR A 340 0.44 -11.21 0.77
C THR A 340 0.34 -9.90 0.00
N SER A 341 -0.22 -9.92 -1.21
CA SER A 341 -0.29 -8.74 -2.07
C SER A 341 -1.50 -7.90 -1.68
N GLU A 342 -1.31 -6.60 -1.62
CA GLU A 342 -2.34 -5.63 -1.26
C GLU A 342 -3.48 -5.62 -2.30
N ILE A 343 -4.70 -5.41 -1.81
CA ILE A 343 -5.88 -5.22 -2.64
C ILE A 343 -5.89 -3.76 -3.09
N VAL A 344 -5.79 -3.53 -4.40
CA VAL A 344 -5.84 -2.17 -4.97
C VAL A 344 -7.09 -2.06 -5.82
N ILE A 345 -8.07 -1.34 -5.28
CA ILE A 345 -9.30 -0.95 -5.97
C ILE A 345 -9.31 0.57 -6.01
N THR A 346 -9.44 1.13 -7.20
CA THR A 346 -9.53 2.56 -7.44
C THR A 346 -10.87 2.87 -8.08
N ASP A 347 -11.56 3.89 -7.57
CA ASP A 347 -12.73 4.45 -8.22
C ASP A 347 -12.28 5.16 -9.51
N ALA A 348 -12.93 4.87 -10.64
CA ALA A 348 -12.65 5.54 -11.91
C ALA A 348 -13.14 7.00 -11.92
N ASN A 349 -14.10 7.35 -11.06
CA ASN A 349 -14.75 8.65 -10.99
C ASN A 349 -14.07 9.61 -9.99
N VAL A 350 -13.33 9.09 -9.02
CA VAL A 350 -12.56 9.91 -8.08
C VAL A 350 -11.22 10.29 -8.73
N LYS A 351 -11.12 11.51 -9.24
CA LYS A 351 -9.89 12.03 -9.85
C LYS A 351 -8.77 12.38 -8.85
N ASP A 352 -8.99 12.30 -7.55
CA ASP A 352 -7.99 12.66 -6.54
C ASP A 352 -8.02 11.75 -5.29
N GLY A 353 -6.88 11.11 -5.01
CA GLY A 353 -6.47 10.68 -3.66
C GLY A 353 -6.87 9.27 -3.23
N ILE A 354 -5.89 8.35 -3.23
CA ILE A 354 -5.99 7.06 -2.51
C ILE A 354 -5.86 7.37 -1.00
N ALA A 355 -6.90 7.04 -0.22
CA ALA A 355 -6.77 6.94 1.23
C ALA A 355 -5.94 5.68 1.55
N ILE A 356 -4.74 5.87 2.10
CA ILE A 356 -3.89 4.78 2.59
C ILE A 356 -3.90 4.89 4.11
N SER A 357 -4.46 3.90 4.81
CA SER A 357 -4.18 3.71 6.22
C SER A 357 -3.57 2.32 6.44
N THR A 358 -2.63 2.24 7.38
CA THR A 358 -1.70 1.12 7.51
C THR A 358 -1.86 0.43 8.85
N VAL A 359 -1.91 -0.90 8.82
CA VAL A 359 -1.61 -1.77 9.97
C VAL A 359 -0.35 -2.59 9.66
N GLU A 360 0.74 -2.23 10.35
CA GLU A 360 2.03 -2.95 10.46
C GLU A 360 2.89 -3.17 9.19
N GLY A 361 3.68 -2.15 8.82
CA GLY A 361 4.78 -2.27 7.87
C GLY A 361 5.46 -0.92 7.59
N SER A 362 6.69 -0.93 7.06
CA SER A 362 7.35 0.30 6.57
C SER A 362 6.60 0.83 5.35
N LEU A 363 6.04 2.04 5.45
CA LEU A 363 5.29 2.69 4.37
C LEU A 363 6.26 3.10 3.24
N THR A 364 6.01 2.66 2.01
CA THR A 364 6.67 3.16 0.79
C THR A 364 5.61 3.71 -0.15
N VAL A 365 5.32 5.00 -0.05
CA VAL A 365 4.44 5.70 -1.01
C VAL A 365 5.20 5.84 -2.34
N LYS A 366 4.66 5.29 -3.43
CA LYS A 366 5.27 5.34 -4.78
C LYS A 366 4.64 6.39 -5.71
N THR A 367 3.52 7.01 -5.33
CA THR A 367 2.76 7.96 -6.16
C THR A 367 2.75 9.36 -5.55
N GLU A 368 2.57 10.39 -6.40
CA GLU A 368 2.81 11.81 -6.10
C GLU A 368 1.77 12.49 -5.19
N THR A 369 0.70 11.80 -4.76
CA THR A 369 -0.42 12.40 -4.00
C THR A 369 -1.04 11.42 -3.00
N ALA A 370 -0.25 10.93 -2.04
CA ALA A 370 -0.79 10.20 -0.88
C ALA A 370 -1.00 11.12 0.33
N VAL A 371 -2.07 10.89 1.09
CA VAL A 371 -2.38 11.59 2.34
C VAL A 371 -2.50 10.55 3.46
N THR A 372 -1.78 10.68 4.57
CA THR A 372 -2.03 9.82 5.74
C THR A 372 -3.29 10.30 6.46
N THR A 373 -4.12 9.38 6.95
CA THR A 373 -5.31 9.73 7.75
C THR A 373 -4.92 10.12 9.18
N LYS A 374 -5.86 10.77 9.88
CA LYS A 374 -5.70 11.15 11.29
C LYS A 374 -5.41 9.91 12.16
N ASP A 375 -4.49 10.06 13.11
CA ASP A 375 -4.05 9.01 14.05
C ASP A 375 -3.23 7.84 13.44
N SER A 376 -2.67 8.02 12.24
CA SER A 376 -1.76 7.03 11.62
C SER A 376 -0.46 6.83 12.43
N VAL A 377 0.08 5.62 12.49
CA VAL A 377 1.42 5.36 13.08
C VAL A 377 2.43 5.06 11.97
N VAL A 378 3.33 6.00 11.69
CA VAL A 378 4.42 5.79 10.72
C VAL A 378 5.59 5.10 11.42
N ALA A 379 5.79 3.81 11.12
CA ALA A 379 6.85 3.00 11.72
C ALA A 379 8.27 3.41 11.23
N ALA A 380 9.28 3.07 12.03
CA ALA A 380 10.68 3.36 11.74
C ALA A 380 11.14 2.75 10.40
N GLY A 381 11.80 3.54 9.55
CA GLY A 381 12.28 3.11 8.23
C GLY A 381 11.31 3.34 7.07
N SER A 382 10.15 3.95 7.32
CA SER A 382 9.21 4.39 6.26
C SER A 382 9.83 5.47 5.35
N LYS A 383 9.55 5.38 4.05
CA LYS A 383 9.99 6.33 3.01
C LYS A 383 8.77 7.03 2.42
N LEU A 384 8.61 8.32 2.75
CA LEU A 384 7.53 9.16 2.25
C LEU A 384 8.05 10.02 1.10
N VAL A 385 7.35 9.99 -0.03
CA VAL A 385 7.65 10.77 -1.24
C VAL A 385 6.39 11.60 -1.55
N ALA A 386 6.49 12.93 -1.49
CA ALA A 386 5.42 13.89 -1.81
C ALA A 386 4.07 13.60 -1.09
N THR A 387 4.15 13.23 0.19
CA THR A 387 2.99 12.83 1.00
C THR A 387 2.56 13.97 1.94
N THR A 388 1.26 14.22 2.07
CA THR A 388 0.71 15.10 3.13
C THR A 388 0.45 14.24 4.36
N VAL A 389 0.99 14.63 5.52
CA VAL A 389 0.78 13.88 6.77
C VAL A 389 -0.47 14.41 7.47
N GLY A 390 -1.49 13.58 7.65
CA GLY A 390 -2.70 13.93 8.39
C GLY A 390 -2.41 14.21 9.87
N SER A 391 -3.16 15.14 10.46
CA SER A 391 -3.05 15.52 11.88
C SER A 391 -3.27 14.33 12.82
N GLY A 392 -2.49 14.19 13.88
CA GLY A 392 -2.54 13.08 14.84
C GLY A 392 -1.58 11.92 14.52
N THR A 393 -0.81 12.01 13.42
CA THR A 393 0.10 10.93 13.00
C THR A 393 1.30 10.83 13.94
N VAL A 394 1.52 9.66 14.55
CA VAL A 394 2.73 9.41 15.36
C VAL A 394 3.84 8.87 14.47
N VAL A 395 4.95 9.61 14.36
CA VAL A 395 6.15 9.17 13.63
C VAL A 395 7.14 8.53 14.61
N ALA A 396 7.23 7.20 14.57
CA ALA A 396 8.13 6.43 15.44
C ALA A 396 9.49 6.17 14.78
N GLY A 397 10.57 6.69 15.37
CA GLY A 397 11.95 6.38 14.97
C GLY A 397 12.49 7.21 13.80
N SER A 398 13.39 6.63 12.99
CA SER A 398 14.06 7.33 11.89
C SER A 398 13.13 7.41 10.65
N LEU A 399 12.49 8.56 10.45
CA LEU A 399 11.82 8.92 9.20
C LEU A 399 12.83 9.52 8.21
N LYS A 400 12.80 9.07 6.94
CA LYS A 400 13.53 9.71 5.83
C LYS A 400 12.52 10.19 4.78
N ILE A 401 12.31 11.50 4.72
CA ILE A 401 11.52 12.16 3.66
C ILE A 401 12.46 12.38 2.48
N ASP A 402 12.23 11.71 1.35
CA ASP A 402 13.13 11.71 0.20
C ASP A 402 12.42 12.38 -0.98
N THR A 403 12.39 13.71 -1.00
CA THR A 403 11.90 14.48 -2.15
C THR A 403 12.79 15.68 -2.48
N GLY A 404 12.90 15.95 -3.77
CA GLY A 404 13.48 17.20 -4.30
C GLY A 404 12.51 18.38 -4.28
N GLU A 405 11.28 18.23 -3.77
CA GLU A 405 10.24 19.26 -3.66
C GLU A 405 9.35 19.05 -2.42
N ALA A 406 8.67 20.11 -1.97
CA ALA A 406 8.19 20.32 -0.61
C ALA A 406 7.13 19.32 -0.09
N ALA A 407 7.34 18.82 1.13
CA ALA A 407 6.32 18.09 1.90
C ALA A 407 5.50 19.09 2.74
N SER A 408 4.18 19.12 2.52
CA SER A 408 3.24 20.03 3.18
C SER A 408 2.59 19.39 4.41
N GLY A 409 2.78 20.02 5.58
CA GLY A 409 1.92 19.92 6.77
C GLY A 409 2.07 18.69 7.67
N VAL A 410 2.46 18.93 8.93
CA VAL A 410 2.37 18.00 10.07
C VAL A 410 1.82 18.81 11.26
N ALA A 411 0.51 18.89 11.47
CA ALA A 411 -0.08 19.71 12.53
C ALA A 411 -0.55 18.84 13.71
N GLY A 412 0.04 19.06 14.89
CA GLY A 412 -0.38 18.43 16.16
C GLY A 412 0.37 17.17 16.59
N ASP A 413 1.51 16.85 15.96
CA ASP A 413 2.10 15.50 16.04
C ASP A 413 3.30 15.37 17.00
N THR A 414 3.69 14.13 17.31
CA THR A 414 4.93 13.83 18.04
C THR A 414 5.99 13.27 17.09
N ILE A 415 7.07 14.02 16.87
CA ILE A 415 8.24 13.55 16.12
C ILE A 415 9.24 12.93 17.09
N GLY A 416 9.52 11.63 16.95
CA GLY A 416 10.43 10.89 17.81
C GLY A 416 11.92 11.24 17.63
N ALA A 417 12.73 10.92 18.64
CA ALA A 417 14.18 11.18 18.67
C ALA A 417 14.93 10.47 17.54
N GLY A 418 15.89 11.18 16.90
CA GLY A 418 16.70 10.63 15.81
C GLY A 418 16.07 10.74 14.41
N SER A 419 14.97 11.47 14.26
CA SER A 419 14.36 11.79 12.96
C SER A 419 15.26 12.70 12.11
N VAL A 420 15.34 12.45 10.80
CA VAL A 420 16.08 13.29 9.83
C VAL A 420 15.07 13.99 8.92
N ILE A 421 15.00 15.31 9.03
CA ILE A 421 14.13 16.13 8.18
C ILE A 421 15.00 16.72 7.06
N THR A 422 14.57 16.54 5.82
CA THR A 422 15.27 17.03 4.62
C THR A 422 14.78 18.41 4.21
N SER A 423 15.56 19.10 3.37
CA SER A 423 15.22 20.42 2.84
C SER A 423 13.84 20.47 2.18
N GLY A 424 13.07 21.54 2.45
CA GLY A 424 11.75 21.78 1.86
C GLY A 424 10.57 21.19 2.66
N SER A 425 10.84 20.53 3.80
CA SER A 425 9.77 20.02 4.68
C SER A 425 9.19 21.13 5.55
N THR A 426 7.85 21.18 5.67
CA THR A 426 7.14 22.11 6.57
C THR A 426 6.62 21.37 7.81
N ILE A 427 6.91 21.90 9.01
CA ILE A 427 6.36 21.38 10.27
C ILE A 427 5.16 22.25 10.66
N GLY A 428 3.97 21.65 10.77
CA GLY A 428 2.75 22.36 11.17
C GLY A 428 2.71 22.70 12.66
N SER A 429 1.74 23.53 13.06
CA SER A 429 1.52 23.97 14.45
C SER A 429 1.23 22.82 15.41
N GLY A 430 1.66 22.94 16.66
CA GLY A 430 1.35 21.97 17.73
C GLY A 430 2.25 20.73 17.77
N THR A 431 3.21 20.62 16.85
CA THR A 431 4.11 19.47 16.77
C THR A 431 5.18 19.50 17.87
N THR A 432 5.28 18.40 18.64
CA THR A 432 6.28 18.17 19.68
C THR A 432 7.45 17.36 19.13
N ILE A 433 8.65 17.94 19.12
CA ILE A 433 9.88 17.24 18.71
C ILE A 433 10.58 16.71 19.96
N GLN A 434 10.68 15.39 20.10
CA GLN A 434 11.36 14.75 21.24
C GLN A 434 12.82 14.44 20.90
N GLY A 435 13.77 14.98 21.68
CA GLY A 435 15.20 14.63 21.57
C GLY A 435 15.98 15.37 20.47
N SER A 436 17.16 14.85 20.12
CA SER A 436 18.03 15.43 19.09
C SER A 436 17.45 15.22 17.69
N PHE A 437 17.21 16.31 16.95
CA PHE A 437 16.87 16.29 15.53
C PHE A 437 18.04 16.84 14.70
N ALA A 438 18.18 16.34 13.47
CA ALA A 438 19.15 16.86 12.50
C ALA A 438 18.42 17.29 11.22
N VAL A 439 18.54 18.57 10.87
CA VAL A 439 18.12 19.09 9.55
C VAL A 439 19.29 18.96 8.60
N SER A 440 19.07 18.29 7.47
CA SER A 440 20.07 18.21 6.40
C SER A 440 19.59 19.07 5.22
N GLY A 441 20.17 20.27 5.05
CA GLY A 441 19.89 21.16 3.93
C GLY A 441 19.59 22.62 4.30
N SER A 442 19.42 23.47 3.28
CA SER A 442 19.42 24.95 3.37
C SER A 442 18.06 25.60 3.70
N THR A 443 16.99 24.84 3.87
CA THR A 443 15.66 25.41 4.17
C THR A 443 14.78 24.35 4.83
N ALA A 444 14.66 24.41 6.16
CA ALA A 444 13.59 23.76 6.89
C ALA A 444 12.75 24.86 7.55
N THR A 445 11.46 24.91 7.22
CA THR A 445 10.52 25.87 7.80
C THR A 445 10.06 25.29 9.14
N ALA A 446 10.68 25.72 10.23
CA ALA A 446 10.32 25.28 11.57
C ALA A 446 9.14 26.13 12.10
N ALA A 447 8.07 25.42 12.45
CA ALA A 447 7.07 25.73 13.48
C ALA A 447 6.18 26.98 13.31
N ASN A 448 4.88 26.74 13.28
CA ASN A 448 3.84 27.72 13.65
C ASN A 448 3.59 27.64 15.18
N THR A 449 3.09 28.74 15.75
CA THR A 449 2.73 28.99 17.16
C THR A 449 2.42 27.71 17.95
N THR A 450 3.20 27.44 19.02
CA THR A 450 3.12 26.32 20.02
C THR A 450 4.15 25.17 19.93
N SER A 451 5.03 25.08 18.92
CA SER A 451 6.06 24.03 18.92
C SER A 451 7.08 24.20 20.05
N VAL A 452 7.38 23.11 20.76
CA VAL A 452 8.38 23.07 21.84
C VAL A 452 9.69 22.49 21.33
N LEU A 453 10.75 23.30 21.30
CA LEU A 453 12.12 22.84 21.02
C LEU A 453 12.82 22.49 22.35
N THR A 454 13.28 21.24 22.48
CA THR A 454 13.96 20.75 23.69
C THR A 454 15.50 20.86 23.61
N ALA A 455 16.17 20.81 24.76
CA ALA A 455 17.63 20.92 24.86
C ALA A 455 18.38 19.88 24.00
N GLY A 456 19.44 20.30 23.30
CA GLY A 456 20.26 19.44 22.42
C GLY A 456 19.86 19.45 20.93
N SER A 457 18.98 20.36 20.52
CA SER A 457 18.60 20.60 19.13
C SER A 457 19.71 21.31 18.32
N SER A 458 19.96 20.89 17.08
CA SER A 458 20.95 21.51 16.17
C SER A 458 20.26 22.05 14.92
N LEU A 459 20.41 23.36 14.66
CA LEU A 459 19.86 24.04 13.47
C LEU A 459 21.00 24.42 12.52
N THR A 460 20.83 24.15 11.23
CA THR A 460 21.78 24.58 10.19
C THR A 460 21.49 26.02 9.73
N SER A 461 22.49 26.67 9.13
CA SER A 461 22.34 27.99 8.50
C SER A 461 21.18 28.01 7.50
N GLY A 462 20.29 29.01 7.58
CA GLY A 462 19.12 29.14 6.70
C GLY A 462 17.82 28.54 7.23
N SER A 463 17.81 27.99 8.45
CA SER A 463 16.59 27.55 9.13
C SER A 463 15.76 28.75 9.62
N THR A 464 14.45 28.74 9.37
CA THR A 464 13.51 29.79 9.83
C THR A 464 12.64 29.25 10.95
N VAL A 465 12.56 29.95 12.09
CA VAL A 465 11.71 29.60 13.24
C VAL A 465 10.51 30.55 13.26
N GLY A 466 9.29 30.03 13.20
CA GLY A 466 8.09 30.85 13.22
C GLY A 466 7.71 31.37 14.61
N ASN A 467 6.85 32.39 14.61
CA ASN A 467 6.37 33.11 15.77
C ASN A 467 5.73 32.16 16.81
N GLY A 468 5.97 32.40 18.11
CA GLY A 468 5.38 31.61 19.21
C GLY A 468 5.98 30.21 19.42
N SER A 469 7.19 29.93 18.92
CA SER A 469 7.95 28.72 19.27
C SER A 469 8.50 28.82 20.69
N ILE A 470 8.27 27.80 21.53
CA ILE A 470 8.72 27.77 22.93
C ILE A 470 10.03 26.99 23.01
N PHE A 471 11.14 27.68 23.33
CA PHE A 471 12.41 27.04 23.64
C PHE A 471 12.42 26.60 25.11
N LYS A 472 12.60 25.30 25.36
CA LYS A 472 12.61 24.73 26.71
C LYS A 472 14.00 24.15 27.04
N GLY A 473 14.81 24.91 27.77
CA GLY A 473 16.16 24.53 28.22
C GLY A 473 17.29 25.30 27.55
N ASP A 474 18.54 24.88 27.79
CA ASP A 474 19.74 25.49 27.22
C ASP A 474 19.88 25.08 25.75
N VAL A 475 19.56 26.01 24.83
CA VAL A 475 19.73 25.82 23.37
C VAL A 475 21.17 26.17 23.02
N SER A 476 22.09 25.37 23.53
CA SER A 476 23.53 25.58 23.41
C SER A 476 24.13 24.55 22.45
N ALA A 477 23.99 24.75 21.14
CA ALA A 477 24.83 24.03 20.18
C ALA A 477 24.96 24.73 18.82
N PHE A 478 26.18 25.23 18.57
CA PHE A 478 26.86 25.28 17.27
C PHE A 478 26.18 26.02 16.10
N PHE A 479 26.43 27.33 16.03
CA PHE A 479 26.36 28.10 14.79
C PHE A 479 27.71 27.99 14.07
N GLU A 480 27.94 26.94 13.26
CA GLU A 480 29.15 26.85 12.44
C GLU A 480 28.97 27.42 11.03
N ASP A 481 29.74 28.48 10.81
CA ASP A 481 30.38 28.99 9.60
C ASP A 481 29.58 29.73 8.49
N ALA A 482 30.17 30.87 8.14
CA ALA A 482 30.08 31.68 6.93
C ALA A 482 28.71 32.24 6.46
N GLY A 483 28.25 33.31 7.12
CA GLY A 483 27.66 34.47 6.42
C GLY A 483 26.14 34.59 6.31
N GLY A 484 25.35 33.73 6.96
CA GLY A 484 23.88 33.80 6.94
C GLY A 484 23.27 34.41 8.21
N ASN A 485 22.43 35.44 8.06
CA ASN A 485 21.62 36.02 9.13
C ASN A 485 20.58 35.02 9.67
N VAL A 486 20.35 35.01 10.98
CA VAL A 486 19.20 34.36 11.63
C VAL A 486 18.16 35.45 11.92
N VAL A 487 16.94 35.29 11.40
CA VAL A 487 15.82 36.23 11.59
C VAL A 487 14.90 35.70 12.69
N VAL A 488 14.62 36.52 13.70
CA VAL A 488 13.70 36.22 14.81
C VAL A 488 12.57 37.25 14.78
N SER A 489 11.33 36.81 14.54
CA SER A 489 10.13 37.65 14.59
C SER A 489 9.34 37.36 15.87
N GLY A 490 9.13 38.35 16.73
CA GLY A 490 8.42 38.16 17.99
C GLY A 490 8.09 39.43 18.76
N SER A 491 7.07 39.26 19.56
CA SER A 491 6.24 40.19 20.29
C SER A 491 6.50 40.34 21.78
N GLY A 492 6.38 41.54 22.34
CA GLY A 492 6.29 41.75 23.78
C GLY A 492 6.83 43.10 24.22
N ALA A 493 6.29 43.63 25.31
CA ALA A 493 6.48 44.96 25.89
C ALA A 493 7.90 45.28 26.45
N ASP A 494 8.95 44.64 25.93
CA ASP A 494 10.32 45.06 26.18
C ASP A 494 11.22 44.60 25.01
N MET A 495 11.15 45.31 23.87
CA MET A 495 12.12 45.15 22.78
C MET A 495 12.49 46.51 22.18
N VAL A 496 13.75 46.90 22.40
CA VAL A 496 14.45 47.85 21.53
C VAL A 496 14.79 47.12 20.24
N THR A 497 14.25 47.60 19.11
CA THR A 497 14.80 47.28 17.80
C THR A 497 15.49 48.49 17.22
N LYS A 498 16.82 48.46 17.35
CA LYS A 498 17.62 48.91 16.22
C LYS A 498 17.87 47.69 15.36
N THR A 499 17.12 47.57 14.29
CA THR A 499 17.60 46.83 13.12
C THR A 499 17.66 47.81 11.98
N THR A 500 18.68 47.68 11.15
CA THR A 500 18.69 48.30 9.82
C THR A 500 17.70 47.61 8.86
N ALA A 501 16.72 46.82 9.37
CA ALA A 501 15.56 46.26 8.68
C ALA A 501 14.51 45.67 9.66
N ASP A 502 13.24 46.02 9.43
CA ASP A 502 11.90 45.50 9.81
C ASP A 502 11.69 44.63 11.07
N VAL A 503 10.67 45.00 11.86
CA VAL A 503 10.31 44.45 13.18
C VAL A 503 8.80 44.44 13.32
N ALA A 504 8.21 43.35 13.79
CA ALA A 504 6.82 43.30 14.26
C ALA A 504 6.79 42.83 15.72
N ILE A 505 5.98 43.48 16.57
CA ILE A 505 5.82 43.26 18.01
C ILE A 505 4.31 43.03 18.29
N ASP A 506 3.90 41.97 18.98
CA ASP A 506 2.49 41.64 19.30
C ASP A 506 2.31 40.80 20.60
N ASP A 507 2.48 41.39 21.78
CA ASP A 507 1.95 40.74 22.99
C ASP A 507 1.43 41.81 23.95
N GLY A 508 0.14 42.09 23.80
CA GLY A 508 -0.74 42.65 24.83
C GLY A 508 -0.61 44.11 25.23
N GLU A 509 0.33 44.89 24.68
CA GLU A 509 0.44 46.32 25.00
C GLU A 509 0.18 47.24 23.81
N THR A 510 -0.72 48.21 24.02
CA THR A 510 -1.18 49.21 23.04
C THR A 510 -0.03 50.03 22.48
N LEU A 511 0.09 50.10 21.16
CA LEU A 511 1.04 50.98 20.48
C LEU A 511 0.37 52.33 20.17
N THR A 512 0.77 53.41 20.86
CA THR A 512 0.37 54.79 20.48
C THR A 512 1.45 55.40 19.61
N LEU A 513 1.15 55.63 18.33
CA LEU A 513 2.04 56.31 17.38
C LEU A 513 1.91 57.82 17.55
N ALA A 514 3.02 58.56 17.51
CA ALA A 514 3.00 60.03 17.55
C ALA A 514 2.50 60.63 16.22
N ALA A 515 2.01 61.88 16.24
CA ALA A 515 1.52 62.58 15.05
C ALA A 515 2.58 62.67 13.93
N ASP A 516 2.13 62.64 12.67
CA ASP A 516 2.97 62.68 11.46
C ASP A 516 3.98 61.51 11.30
N ALA A 517 3.71 60.35 11.93
CA ALA A 517 4.56 59.17 11.80
C ALA A 517 4.58 58.63 10.36
N LYS A 518 5.77 58.20 9.90
CA LYS A 518 5.95 57.53 8.61
C LYS A 518 6.27 56.07 8.82
N LEU A 519 5.35 55.20 8.45
CA LEU A 519 5.53 53.76 8.53
C LEU A 519 6.03 53.27 7.16
N ALA A 520 7.00 52.36 7.21
CA ALA A 520 7.52 51.70 6.02
C ALA A 520 6.50 50.67 5.50
N ALA A 521 6.64 50.29 4.23
CA ALA A 521 5.83 49.20 3.66
C ALA A 521 5.98 47.92 4.48
N ASN A 522 4.89 47.16 4.61
CA ASN A 522 4.72 45.93 5.38
C ASN A 522 4.81 46.08 6.91
N THR A 523 4.46 47.25 7.46
CA THR A 523 4.39 47.42 8.93
C THR A 523 3.09 46.81 9.47
N GLU A 524 3.17 45.98 10.52
CA GLU A 524 2.00 45.37 11.17
C GLU A 524 1.75 45.97 12.58
N LEU A 525 0.56 46.54 12.82
CA LEU A 525 0.15 47.17 14.09
C LEU A 525 -0.65 46.19 14.96
N ALA A 526 -0.44 46.23 16.27
CA ALA A 526 -1.12 45.37 17.26
C ALA A 526 -2.55 45.85 17.58
N GLN A 527 -3.32 45.07 18.34
CA GLN A 527 -4.69 45.40 18.78
C GLN A 527 -4.75 46.63 19.69
N ASP A 528 -5.81 47.43 19.55
CA ASP A 528 -6.07 48.68 20.27
C ASP A 528 -4.99 49.76 20.10
N SER A 529 -4.23 49.71 18.99
CA SER A 529 -3.23 50.74 18.68
C SER A 529 -3.91 52.05 18.28
N VAL A 530 -3.36 53.19 18.73
CA VAL A 530 -3.86 54.53 18.40
C VAL A 530 -2.91 55.19 17.40
N VAL A 531 -3.42 55.48 16.21
CA VAL A 531 -2.69 56.23 15.17
C VAL A 531 -3.09 57.71 15.27
N ALA A 532 -2.13 58.60 15.50
CA ALA A 532 -2.37 60.04 15.61
C ALA A 532 -2.37 60.75 14.23
N ALA A 533 -3.08 61.88 14.18
CA ALA A 533 -3.33 62.69 12.97
C ALA A 533 -2.05 63.04 12.17
N GLY A 534 -2.19 63.09 10.84
CA GLY A 534 -1.12 63.50 9.91
C GLY A 534 -0.12 62.41 9.52
N SER A 535 -0.27 61.20 10.06
CA SER A 535 0.57 60.04 9.73
C SER A 535 0.43 59.62 8.25
N VAL A 536 1.54 59.27 7.61
CA VAL A 536 1.59 58.91 6.18
C VAL A 536 2.13 57.50 6.01
N PHE A 537 1.30 56.65 5.40
CA PHE A 537 1.66 55.29 5.03
C PHE A 537 2.19 55.29 3.61
N THR A 538 3.28 54.56 3.36
CA THR A 538 3.96 54.61 2.06
C THR A 538 4.08 53.25 1.36
N GLY A 539 3.33 52.25 1.86
CA GLY A 539 3.17 50.90 1.31
C GLY A 539 2.29 50.05 2.24
N ASP A 540 2.30 48.72 2.07
CA ASP A 540 1.36 47.78 2.68
C ASP A 540 1.35 47.87 4.22
N ILE A 541 0.18 47.83 4.86
CA ILE A 541 0.05 47.82 6.33
C ILE A 541 -0.92 46.73 6.72
N GLY A 542 -0.59 45.98 7.76
CA GLY A 542 -1.52 45.08 8.44
C GLY A 542 -1.85 45.61 9.84
N THR A 543 -3.08 45.51 10.29
CA THR A 543 -3.48 45.83 11.67
C THR A 543 -4.17 44.62 12.27
N LYS A 544 -3.82 44.22 13.48
CA LYS A 544 -4.52 43.17 14.24
C LYS A 544 -5.47 43.84 15.24
N GLY A 545 -6.71 43.37 15.33
CA GLY A 545 -7.71 43.83 16.31
C GLY A 545 -8.36 45.20 16.03
N ASP A 546 -9.20 45.65 16.95
CA ASP A 546 -9.84 46.98 16.90
C ASP A 546 -8.75 48.05 17.02
N ASN A 547 -8.59 48.94 16.03
CA ASN A 547 -7.56 49.98 16.05
C ASN A 547 -8.21 51.35 15.91
N THR A 548 -7.87 52.29 16.80
CA THR A 548 -8.50 53.62 16.81
C THR A 548 -7.63 54.61 16.06
N VAL A 549 -8.05 55.00 14.87
CA VAL A 549 -7.41 56.04 14.08
C VAL A 549 -8.03 57.38 14.43
N THR A 550 -7.23 58.37 14.84
CA THR A 550 -7.75 59.70 15.22
C THR A 550 -7.27 60.80 14.27
N GLY A 551 -8.21 61.38 13.50
CA GLY A 551 -7.98 62.53 12.61
C GLY A 551 -7.64 62.17 11.15
N ASP A 552 -7.26 63.19 10.36
CA ASP A 552 -7.05 63.07 8.91
C ASP A 552 -5.92 62.09 8.55
N MET A 553 -6.21 61.12 7.67
CA MET A 553 -5.24 60.16 7.14
C MET A 553 -5.28 60.03 5.62
N THR A 554 -4.14 59.70 5.00
CA THR A 554 -4.00 59.36 3.57
C THR A 554 -3.48 57.92 3.44
N ILE A 555 -4.33 57.01 2.93
CA ILE A 555 -3.96 55.62 2.64
C ILE A 555 -3.73 55.48 1.13
N VAL A 556 -2.52 55.07 0.75
CA VAL A 556 -2.10 54.81 -0.64
C VAL A 556 -2.15 53.30 -0.94
N GLY A 557 -2.05 52.93 -2.22
CA GLY A 557 -2.23 51.56 -2.71
C GLY A 557 -1.48 50.47 -1.92
N ASP A 558 -2.01 49.25 -1.98
CA ASP A 558 -1.50 48.01 -1.37
C ASP A 558 -1.61 47.88 0.17
N SER A 559 -2.34 48.78 0.86
CA SER A 559 -2.65 48.64 2.29
C SER A 559 -3.80 47.65 2.58
N LEU A 560 -3.64 46.68 3.50
CA LEU A 560 -4.63 45.64 3.83
C LEU A 560 -5.19 45.79 5.26
N LEU A 561 -6.42 46.28 5.39
CA LEU A 561 -7.11 46.44 6.67
C LEU A 561 -7.92 45.18 7.01
N LYS A 562 -7.87 44.72 8.27
CA LYS A 562 -8.67 43.58 8.76
C LYS A 562 -9.95 44.01 9.49
N ALA A 563 -10.84 43.05 9.71
CA ALA A 563 -12.20 43.20 10.22
C ALA A 563 -12.33 44.07 11.49
N ASN A 564 -13.43 44.84 11.55
CA ASN A 564 -13.82 45.83 12.56
C ASN A 564 -12.97 47.12 12.63
N SER A 565 -12.13 47.37 11.63
CA SER A 565 -11.45 48.67 11.46
C SER A 565 -12.47 49.80 11.23
N VAL A 566 -12.38 50.90 12.01
CA VAL A 566 -13.24 52.10 11.86
C VAL A 566 -12.43 53.23 11.21
N LEU A 567 -12.89 53.68 10.05
CA LEU A 567 -12.35 54.88 9.38
C LEU A 567 -13.22 56.08 9.77
N GLU A 568 -12.64 57.07 10.45
CA GLU A 568 -13.33 58.27 10.94
C GLU A 568 -13.67 59.28 9.83
N THR A 569 -14.66 60.14 10.12
CA THR A 569 -15.21 61.17 9.23
C THR A 569 -14.13 62.02 8.54
N GLY A 570 -14.15 62.11 7.21
CA GLY A 570 -13.19 62.93 6.42
C GLY A 570 -12.01 62.17 5.79
N SER A 571 -11.93 60.85 6.01
CA SER A 571 -10.92 59.97 5.40
C SER A 571 -11.04 59.87 3.87
N SER A 572 -9.91 59.93 3.14
CA SER A 572 -9.88 59.78 1.68
C SER A 572 -9.10 58.54 1.23
N LEU A 573 -9.78 57.60 0.56
CA LEU A 573 -9.16 56.48 -0.15
C LEU A 573 -8.80 56.92 -1.58
N SER A 574 -7.57 56.68 -2.02
CA SER A 574 -7.07 57.13 -3.34
C SER A 574 -7.49 56.19 -4.49
N ASP A 575 -7.43 56.69 -5.73
CA ASP A 575 -7.95 56.07 -6.97
C ASP A 575 -7.30 54.71 -7.39
N GLN A 576 -6.48 54.08 -6.55
CA GLN A 576 -5.77 52.82 -6.86
C GLN A 576 -5.85 51.78 -5.73
N PHE A 577 -6.92 51.82 -4.91
CA PHE A 577 -7.18 50.79 -3.91
C PHE A 577 -7.60 49.47 -4.59
N LYS A 578 -6.79 48.42 -4.44
CA LYS A 578 -7.03 47.09 -5.03
C LYS A 578 -7.17 46.06 -3.91
N VAL A 579 -8.36 45.46 -3.78
CA VAL A 579 -8.60 44.36 -2.83
C VAL A 579 -7.96 43.10 -3.39
N THR A 580 -6.95 42.57 -2.72
CA THR A 580 -6.36 41.26 -3.04
C THR A 580 -6.48 40.36 -1.82
N GLY A 581 -7.60 39.63 -1.72
CA GLY A 581 -7.89 38.65 -0.66
C GLY A 581 -9.37 38.64 -0.23
N ASN A 582 -9.86 37.46 0.17
CA ASN A 582 -11.20 37.28 0.75
C ASN A 582 -11.28 38.07 2.07
N VAL A 583 -12.23 39.00 2.19
CA VAL A 583 -12.49 39.75 3.42
C VAL A 583 -13.26 38.84 4.38
N THR A 584 -12.57 38.16 5.29
CA THR A 584 -13.22 37.46 6.40
C THR A 584 -13.26 38.34 7.65
N GLY A 585 -14.39 39.03 7.78
CA GLY A 585 -14.90 39.77 8.93
C GLY A 585 -15.47 41.15 8.56
N THR A 586 -16.40 41.66 9.38
CA THR A 586 -17.21 42.86 9.09
C THR A 586 -16.38 44.15 9.01
N MET A 587 -16.55 44.96 7.96
CA MET A 587 -15.97 46.30 7.82
C MET A 587 -17.10 47.36 7.92
N THR A 588 -16.90 48.44 8.70
CA THR A 588 -17.87 49.55 8.84
C THR A 588 -17.29 50.82 8.26
N LEU A 589 -17.92 51.36 7.21
CA LEU A 589 -17.60 52.63 6.57
C LEU A 589 -18.49 53.74 7.16
N GLU A 590 -17.92 54.75 7.83
CA GLU A 590 -18.70 55.87 8.39
C GLU A 590 -19.00 56.98 7.36
N ILE A 591 -19.93 57.89 7.71
CA ILE A 591 -20.48 58.95 6.84
C ILE A 591 -19.37 59.88 6.30
N ASP A 592 -19.52 60.37 5.06
CA ASP A 592 -18.53 61.15 4.30
C ASP A 592 -17.23 60.41 3.88
N SER A 593 -17.15 59.09 4.10
CA SER A 593 -16.15 58.24 3.44
C SER A 593 -16.37 58.23 1.92
N LYS A 594 -15.45 58.83 1.16
CA LYS A 594 -15.52 58.84 -0.31
C LYS A 594 -14.91 57.56 -0.87
N VAL A 595 -15.77 56.60 -1.25
CA VAL A 595 -15.42 55.52 -2.19
C VAL A 595 -15.50 56.11 -3.60
N GLY A 596 -14.43 56.01 -4.38
CA GLY A 596 -14.36 56.61 -5.72
C GLY A 596 -15.55 56.22 -6.60
N ALA A 597 -16.04 57.16 -7.41
CA ALA A 597 -17.31 57.10 -8.14
C ALA A 597 -17.41 56.01 -9.26
N THR A 598 -16.51 55.02 -9.27
CA THR A 598 -16.37 54.02 -10.34
C THR A 598 -16.09 52.59 -9.83
N SER A 599 -16.38 52.27 -8.57
CA SER A 599 -16.17 50.91 -8.03
C SER A 599 -17.24 49.94 -8.56
N VAL A 600 -16.88 49.17 -9.58
CA VAL A 600 -17.68 48.12 -10.24
C VAL A 600 -17.16 46.75 -9.79
N LEU A 601 -18.03 45.82 -9.41
CA LEU A 601 -17.66 44.40 -9.30
C LEU A 601 -17.51 43.84 -10.72
N THR A 602 -16.29 43.52 -11.14
CA THR A 602 -16.00 42.98 -12.48
C THR A 602 -16.20 41.46 -12.56
N ASP A 603 -16.36 40.96 -13.79
CA ASP A 603 -16.58 39.54 -14.19
C ASP A 603 -15.88 38.49 -13.32
N GLY A 604 -16.57 37.37 -13.05
CA GLY A 604 -16.03 36.20 -12.36
C GLY A 604 -15.75 36.36 -10.85
N SER A 605 -16.24 37.44 -10.22
CA SER A 605 -16.15 37.62 -8.77
C SER A 605 -17.14 36.69 -8.05
N ALA A 606 -16.65 35.58 -7.47
CA ALA A 606 -17.45 34.70 -6.62
C ALA A 606 -17.38 35.15 -5.15
N ILE A 607 -18.53 35.38 -4.54
CA ILE A 607 -18.62 35.68 -3.12
C ILE A 607 -18.78 34.35 -2.36
N GLY A 608 -17.68 33.86 -1.79
CA GLY A 608 -17.58 32.51 -1.21
C GLY A 608 -18.19 32.31 0.18
N ALA A 609 -19.26 33.03 0.52
CA ALA A 609 -20.06 32.84 1.73
C ALA A 609 -21.45 33.49 1.53
N ASP A 610 -22.43 33.13 2.38
CA ASP A 610 -23.73 33.82 2.44
C ASP A 610 -23.50 35.34 2.57
N VAL A 611 -23.69 36.07 1.47
CA VAL A 611 -23.52 37.53 1.48
C VAL A 611 -24.83 38.20 1.17
N THR A 612 -25.30 38.93 2.17
CA THR A 612 -26.43 39.86 2.04
C THR A 612 -25.92 41.19 1.51
N ILE A 613 -26.42 41.59 0.35
CA ILE A 613 -26.16 42.90 -0.26
C ILE A 613 -26.86 43.97 0.60
N LYS A 614 -26.13 44.95 1.15
CA LYS A 614 -26.75 46.00 1.97
C LYS A 614 -27.17 47.26 1.19
N ASP A 615 -26.57 47.50 0.03
CA ASP A 615 -26.86 48.62 -0.87
C ASP A 615 -26.93 48.13 -2.31
N ASP A 616 -27.67 48.82 -3.18
CA ASP A 616 -27.85 48.43 -4.58
C ASP A 616 -26.50 48.23 -5.30
N ILE A 617 -26.32 47.08 -5.94
CA ILE A 617 -25.11 46.75 -6.71
C ILE A 617 -25.47 46.72 -8.19
N THR A 618 -24.69 47.45 -8.99
CA THR A 618 -24.77 47.37 -10.45
C THR A 618 -23.75 46.37 -10.98
N VAL A 619 -24.21 45.38 -11.73
CA VAL A 619 -23.38 44.45 -12.50
C VAL A 619 -22.73 45.22 -13.65
N GLY A 620 -21.42 45.04 -13.88
CA GLY A 620 -20.69 45.74 -14.93
C GLY A 620 -21.35 45.60 -16.31
N TYR A 621 -21.38 46.67 -17.11
CA TYR A 621 -22.10 46.70 -18.40
C TYR A 621 -21.55 45.75 -19.48
N ASP A 622 -20.30 45.30 -19.35
CA ASP A 622 -19.61 44.47 -20.35
C ASP A 622 -19.48 42.99 -19.93
N THR A 623 -20.04 42.60 -18.77
CA THR A 623 -19.74 41.33 -18.10
C THR A 623 -20.95 40.77 -17.36
N ASP A 624 -21.21 39.47 -17.48
CA ASP A 624 -22.33 38.80 -16.81
C ASP A 624 -21.98 38.42 -15.35
N MET A 625 -22.99 38.21 -14.51
CA MET A 625 -22.82 37.67 -13.15
C MET A 625 -23.58 36.34 -13.03
N LEU A 626 -22.89 35.29 -12.56
CA LEU A 626 -23.51 34.00 -12.25
C LEU A 626 -24.00 34.00 -10.80
N LEU A 627 -25.27 33.64 -10.59
CA LEU A 627 -25.87 33.35 -9.30
C LEU A 627 -26.14 31.84 -9.24
N GLU A 628 -25.79 31.17 -8.14
CA GLU A 628 -26.05 29.73 -7.99
C GLU A 628 -27.47 29.45 -7.48
N ALA A 629 -27.90 28.18 -7.59
CA ALA A 629 -29.11 27.69 -6.93
C ALA A 629 -29.03 27.97 -5.41
N GLY A 630 -30.10 28.49 -4.82
CA GLY A 630 -30.13 28.97 -3.43
C GLY A 630 -30.02 30.49 -3.29
N SER A 631 -29.47 31.19 -4.29
CA SER A 631 -29.35 32.65 -4.27
C SER A 631 -30.72 33.34 -4.34
N LYS A 632 -30.86 34.50 -3.69
CA LYS A 632 -32.08 35.31 -3.63
C LYS A 632 -31.92 36.65 -4.32
N ILE A 633 -32.82 36.95 -5.26
CA ILE A 633 -32.93 38.24 -5.91
C ILE A 633 -33.98 39.07 -5.15
N ALA A 634 -33.58 40.20 -4.58
CA ALA A 634 -34.51 41.05 -3.84
C ALA A 634 -35.55 41.72 -4.76
N ALA A 635 -36.70 42.05 -4.17
CA ALA A 635 -37.73 42.82 -4.85
C ALA A 635 -37.18 44.15 -5.38
N LYS A 636 -37.66 44.56 -6.55
CA LYS A 636 -37.25 45.74 -7.31
C LYS A 636 -35.83 45.68 -7.91
N SER A 637 -35.19 44.52 -7.89
CA SER A 637 -33.98 44.29 -8.69
C SER A 637 -34.32 44.44 -10.18
N THR A 638 -33.42 45.04 -10.94
CA THR A 638 -33.60 45.25 -12.38
C THR A 638 -32.75 44.24 -13.12
N LEU A 639 -33.36 43.31 -13.85
CA LEU A 639 -32.66 42.37 -14.72
C LEU A 639 -32.68 42.95 -16.13
N THR A 640 -31.51 43.09 -16.75
CA THR A 640 -31.41 43.66 -18.09
C THR A 640 -31.84 42.68 -19.18
N ALA A 641 -32.25 43.23 -20.32
CA ALA A 641 -32.52 42.47 -21.54
C ALA A 641 -31.33 41.56 -21.92
N GLY A 642 -31.62 40.37 -22.42
CA GLY A 642 -30.64 39.33 -22.74
C GLY A 642 -30.34 38.37 -21.59
N THR A 643 -30.79 38.66 -20.37
CA THR A 643 -30.70 37.70 -19.25
C THR A 643 -31.56 36.45 -19.53
N HIS A 644 -30.98 35.26 -19.38
CA HIS A 644 -31.68 33.98 -19.53
C HIS A 644 -32.22 33.51 -18.17
N LEU A 645 -33.54 33.35 -18.07
CA LEU A 645 -34.19 32.95 -16.83
C LEU A 645 -34.10 31.44 -16.62
N THR A 646 -33.58 31.02 -15.48
CA THR A 646 -33.59 29.61 -15.02
C THR A 646 -34.63 29.34 -13.94
N ASN A 647 -35.38 30.38 -13.55
CA ASN A 647 -36.51 30.37 -12.63
C ASN A 647 -37.66 31.19 -13.21
N ASP A 648 -38.89 30.88 -12.78
CA ASP A 648 -40.04 31.74 -13.05
C ASP A 648 -39.86 33.08 -12.31
N ILE A 649 -39.88 34.22 -13.01
CA ILE A 649 -39.74 35.56 -12.40
C ILE A 649 -40.97 36.40 -12.74
N THR A 650 -41.54 37.08 -11.73
CA THR A 650 -42.69 37.99 -11.93
C THR A 650 -42.25 39.45 -11.87
N ASP A 651 -42.62 40.23 -12.90
CA ASP A 651 -42.32 41.67 -12.96
C ASP A 651 -43.32 42.54 -12.18
N GLU A 652 -42.97 43.82 -12.01
CA GLU A 652 -43.80 44.82 -11.33
C GLU A 652 -45.21 45.02 -11.92
N ASN A 653 -45.46 44.55 -13.16
CA ASN A 653 -46.73 44.65 -13.87
C ASN A 653 -47.56 43.35 -13.79
N ASP A 654 -47.21 42.42 -12.91
CA ASP A 654 -47.89 41.11 -12.73
C ASP A 654 -47.73 40.15 -13.93
N ILE A 655 -46.66 40.30 -14.71
CA ILE A 655 -46.32 39.37 -15.80
C ILE A 655 -45.26 38.37 -15.30
N THR A 656 -45.60 37.09 -15.28
CA THR A 656 -44.66 36.01 -14.95
C THR A 656 -43.96 35.50 -16.21
N TYR A 657 -42.64 35.66 -16.27
CA TYR A 657 -41.77 35.09 -17.28
C TYR A 657 -41.34 33.69 -16.84
N LYS A 658 -41.52 32.71 -17.72
CA LYS A 658 -41.25 31.29 -17.41
C LYS A 658 -39.76 30.95 -17.48
N GLU A 659 -39.34 29.95 -16.71
CA GLU A 659 -38.03 29.30 -16.87
C GLU A 659 -37.76 28.97 -18.36
N GLY A 660 -36.54 29.24 -18.82
CA GLY A 660 -36.08 29.05 -20.20
C GLY A 660 -36.34 30.23 -21.13
N THR A 661 -36.96 31.32 -20.65
CA THR A 661 -37.14 32.55 -21.44
C THR A 661 -35.91 33.46 -21.34
N THR A 662 -35.57 34.13 -22.44
CA THR A 662 -34.55 35.19 -22.45
C THR A 662 -35.25 36.54 -22.54
N LEU A 663 -34.91 37.47 -21.66
CA LEU A 663 -35.60 38.75 -21.58
C LEU A 663 -35.35 39.62 -22.82
N GLU A 664 -36.41 40.16 -23.42
CA GLU A 664 -36.30 41.09 -24.56
C GLU A 664 -36.16 42.55 -24.12
N ASN A 665 -36.58 42.88 -22.90
CA ASN A 665 -36.49 44.21 -22.29
C ASN A 665 -36.08 44.06 -20.82
N ASP A 666 -35.57 45.15 -20.23
CA ASP A 666 -35.27 45.19 -18.80
C ASP A 666 -36.55 44.99 -17.98
N ILE A 667 -36.49 44.13 -16.96
CA ILE A 667 -37.61 43.88 -16.05
C ILE A 667 -37.23 44.28 -14.62
N VAL A 668 -38.22 44.73 -13.86
CA VAL A 668 -38.09 45.00 -12.43
C VAL A 668 -38.83 43.90 -11.67
N VAL A 669 -38.11 43.15 -10.84
CA VAL A 669 -38.68 42.03 -10.07
C VAL A 669 -39.68 42.54 -9.03
N LYS A 670 -40.86 41.91 -8.92
CA LYS A 670 -41.91 42.36 -8.00
C LYS A 670 -41.68 41.98 -6.54
N ALA A 671 -41.23 40.75 -6.28
CA ALA A 671 -41.05 40.17 -4.96
C ALA A 671 -39.66 39.54 -4.83
N GLU A 672 -39.25 39.15 -3.63
CA GLU A 672 -38.02 38.36 -3.47
C GLU A 672 -38.20 37.00 -4.15
N GLU A 673 -37.26 36.63 -5.01
CA GLU A 673 -37.26 35.33 -5.71
C GLU A 673 -36.02 34.54 -5.29
N THR A 674 -36.23 33.29 -4.86
CA THR A 674 -35.13 32.35 -4.57
C THR A 674 -34.89 31.47 -5.79
N LEU A 675 -33.66 31.45 -6.30
CA LEU A 675 -33.26 30.65 -7.44
C LEU A 675 -33.20 29.17 -7.05
N THR A 676 -33.82 28.32 -7.85
CA THR A 676 -33.76 26.86 -7.70
C THR A 676 -32.69 26.24 -8.59
N LYS A 677 -32.21 26.99 -9.58
CA LYS A 677 -31.12 26.62 -10.48
C LYS A 677 -30.20 27.84 -10.67
N ALA A 678 -28.94 27.59 -10.99
CA ALA A 678 -28.01 28.66 -11.29
C ALA A 678 -28.53 29.55 -12.43
N MET A 679 -28.34 30.87 -12.33
CA MET A 679 -28.84 31.87 -13.25
C MET A 679 -27.73 32.86 -13.59
N VAL A 680 -27.53 33.14 -14.86
CA VAL A 680 -26.63 34.20 -15.32
C VAL A 680 -27.44 35.47 -15.54
N ILE A 681 -27.16 36.53 -14.78
CA ILE A 681 -27.72 37.87 -15.03
C ILE A 681 -26.77 38.67 -15.91
N ASN A 682 -27.32 39.30 -16.94
CA ASN A 682 -26.54 40.02 -17.94
C ASN A 682 -26.01 41.35 -17.36
N GLY A 683 -24.91 41.83 -17.94
CA GLY A 683 -24.29 43.10 -17.61
C GLY A 683 -25.28 44.28 -17.57
N GLY A 684 -25.04 45.22 -16.66
CA GLY A 684 -25.91 46.39 -16.42
C GLY A 684 -27.13 46.12 -15.52
N SER A 685 -27.35 44.87 -15.08
CA SER A 685 -28.39 44.54 -14.09
C SER A 685 -28.10 45.19 -12.73
N ILE A 686 -29.16 45.53 -11.99
CA ILE A 686 -29.06 46.11 -10.64
C ILE A 686 -29.70 45.14 -9.65
N LEU A 687 -28.90 44.56 -8.76
CA LEU A 687 -29.41 43.83 -7.60
C LEU A 687 -29.69 44.82 -6.48
N LYS A 688 -30.91 44.78 -5.94
CA LYS A 688 -31.28 45.62 -4.81
C LYS A 688 -30.66 45.13 -3.51
N ALA A 689 -30.55 46.07 -2.56
CA ALA A 689 -30.34 45.76 -1.16
C ALA A 689 -31.24 44.60 -0.69
N ASP A 690 -30.73 43.80 0.24
CA ASP A 690 -31.27 42.58 0.83
C ASP A 690 -31.24 41.33 -0.05
N SER A 691 -30.66 41.39 -1.25
CA SER A 691 -30.38 40.18 -2.04
C SER A 691 -29.34 39.30 -1.32
N VAL A 692 -29.53 37.97 -1.33
CA VAL A 692 -28.63 37.00 -0.68
C VAL A 692 -27.93 36.17 -1.75
N LEU A 693 -26.60 36.10 -1.72
CA LEU A 693 -25.81 35.32 -2.67
C LEU A 693 -25.27 34.07 -1.98
N ASP A 694 -25.45 32.90 -2.62
CA ASP A 694 -25.00 31.60 -2.13
C ASP A 694 -23.63 31.21 -2.75
N THR A 695 -22.96 30.24 -2.15
CA THR A 695 -21.60 29.78 -2.48
C THR A 695 -21.49 29.11 -3.85
N ASN A 696 -20.44 29.44 -4.60
CA ASN A 696 -20.04 28.72 -5.81
C ASN A 696 -19.27 27.44 -5.43
N VAL A 697 -19.99 26.36 -5.16
CA VAL A 697 -19.38 25.02 -4.99
C VAL A 697 -19.38 24.31 -6.34
N ALA A 698 -18.20 24.22 -6.95
CA ALA A 698 -17.98 23.43 -8.15
C ALA A 698 -18.46 21.99 -7.95
N ALA A 699 -19.38 21.56 -8.81
CA ALA A 699 -19.74 20.17 -9.14
C ALA A 699 -19.92 19.21 -7.95
N GLN A 700 -21.18 18.95 -7.56
CA GLN A 700 -21.54 17.60 -7.15
C GLN A 700 -21.20 16.67 -8.34
N SER A 701 -20.18 15.83 -8.18
CA SER A 701 -19.94 14.72 -9.10
C SER A 701 -21.13 13.76 -9.00
N ASP A 702 -21.76 13.50 -10.14
CA ASP A 702 -22.85 12.53 -10.35
C ASP A 702 -22.40 11.05 -10.18
N GLY A 703 -21.35 10.81 -9.39
CA GLY A 703 -20.75 9.51 -9.15
C GLY A 703 -20.81 9.15 -7.66
N ALA A 704 -21.16 7.91 -7.36
CA ALA A 704 -21.19 7.41 -5.99
C ALA A 704 -19.77 7.49 -5.40
N VAL A 705 -19.58 8.26 -4.32
CA VAL A 705 -18.28 8.36 -3.65
C VAL A 705 -17.98 7.02 -2.99
N SER A 706 -17.04 6.27 -3.55
CA SER A 706 -16.59 5.00 -2.99
C SER A 706 -15.31 5.18 -2.15
N SER A 707 -15.22 4.42 -1.06
CA SER A 707 -14.00 4.35 -0.25
C SER A 707 -13.68 2.90 0.09
N VAL A 708 -12.39 2.57 0.04
CA VAL A 708 -11.85 1.25 0.39
C VAL A 708 -11.22 1.36 1.77
N SER A 709 -11.65 0.53 2.71
CA SER A 709 -11.04 0.44 4.03
C SER A 709 -9.65 -0.17 3.96
N ASP A 710 -8.85 0.02 5.01
CA ASP A 710 -7.55 -0.62 5.13
C ASP A 710 -7.64 -2.14 4.96
N GLY A 711 -6.67 -2.68 4.22
CA GLY A 711 -6.50 -4.11 4.07
C GLY A 711 -6.13 -4.77 5.39
N VAL A 712 -7.00 -5.65 5.91
CA VAL A 712 -6.68 -6.50 7.04
C VAL A 712 -6.05 -7.79 6.52
N SER A 713 -4.82 -8.09 6.96
CA SER A 713 -4.11 -9.31 6.58
C SER A 713 -4.28 -10.37 7.65
N TYR A 714 -4.80 -11.53 7.28
CA TYR A 714 -4.89 -12.71 8.14
C TYR A 714 -3.91 -13.79 7.71
N ARG A 715 -3.44 -14.56 8.68
CA ARG A 715 -2.51 -15.68 8.50
C ARG A 715 -3.03 -16.89 9.26
N LEU A 716 -2.47 -18.07 9.00
CA LEU A 716 -2.87 -19.28 9.72
C LEU A 716 -2.61 -19.18 11.24
N SER A 717 -1.58 -18.44 11.66
CA SER A 717 -1.32 -18.15 13.08
C SER A 717 -2.37 -17.26 13.74
N ASP A 718 -3.10 -16.48 12.95
CA ASP A 718 -3.97 -15.40 13.42
C ASP A 718 -5.45 -15.83 13.39
N VAL A 719 -5.72 -17.11 13.11
CA VAL A 719 -7.07 -17.66 13.06
C VAL A 719 -7.73 -17.60 14.43
N ASP A 720 -8.79 -16.80 14.53
CA ASP A 720 -9.66 -16.72 15.70
C ASP A 720 -11.10 -17.11 15.31
N VAL A 721 -11.58 -18.23 15.85
CA VAL A 721 -12.93 -18.76 15.58
C VAL A 721 -13.91 -18.48 16.72
N THR A 722 -13.60 -17.57 17.65
CA THR A 722 -14.48 -17.23 18.77
C THR A 722 -15.76 -16.52 18.32
N THR A 723 -15.75 -15.89 17.15
CA THR A 723 -16.92 -15.31 16.47
C THR A 723 -17.29 -16.12 15.23
N GLN A 724 -18.53 -15.96 14.74
CA GLN A 724 -18.97 -16.63 13.52
C GLN A 724 -18.20 -16.11 12.30
N GLU A 725 -18.03 -14.79 12.21
CA GLU A 725 -17.25 -14.12 11.17
C GLU A 725 -15.79 -14.58 11.19
N GLY A 726 -15.15 -14.58 12.36
CA GLY A 726 -13.79 -15.08 12.54
C GLY A 726 -13.63 -16.55 12.13
N ALA A 727 -14.66 -17.38 12.37
CA ALA A 727 -14.70 -18.75 11.90
C ALA A 727 -14.78 -18.86 10.36
N GLN A 728 -15.51 -17.97 9.69
CA GLN A 728 -15.56 -17.91 8.22
C GLN A 728 -14.21 -17.47 7.62
N ILE A 729 -13.58 -16.47 8.23
CA ILE A 729 -12.21 -16.04 7.89
C ILE A 729 -11.23 -17.21 8.09
N GLY A 730 -11.36 -17.95 9.20
CA GLY A 730 -10.55 -19.14 9.49
C GLY A 730 -10.65 -20.23 8.42
N ILE A 731 -11.84 -20.45 7.84
CA ILE A 731 -12.02 -21.38 6.70
C ILE A 731 -11.21 -20.89 5.49
N ALA A 732 -11.31 -19.60 5.17
CA ALA A 732 -10.62 -19.02 4.02
C ALA A 732 -9.10 -19.03 4.19
N VAL A 733 -8.61 -18.71 5.39
CA VAL A 733 -7.19 -18.82 5.77
C VAL A 733 -6.70 -20.26 5.62
N ALA A 734 -7.48 -21.24 6.09
CA ALA A 734 -7.13 -22.65 5.97
C ALA A 734 -7.10 -23.12 4.50
N ASP A 735 -8.03 -22.65 3.65
CA ASP A 735 -8.02 -22.93 2.21
C ASP A 735 -6.79 -22.33 1.51
N ALA A 736 -6.46 -21.07 1.82
CA ALA A 736 -5.23 -20.45 1.35
C ALA A 736 -3.98 -21.21 1.84
N ALA A 737 -3.98 -21.71 3.09
CA ALA A 737 -2.88 -22.50 3.63
C ALA A 737 -2.73 -23.85 2.89
N LEU A 738 -3.83 -24.58 2.65
CA LEU A 738 -3.82 -25.82 1.87
C LEU A 738 -3.27 -25.60 0.47
N LYS A 739 -3.71 -24.55 -0.23
CA LYS A 739 -3.21 -24.21 -1.57
C LYS A 739 -1.71 -23.90 -1.57
N ASN A 740 -1.21 -23.22 -0.54
CA ASN A 740 0.23 -22.99 -0.37
C ASN A 740 0.99 -24.31 -0.14
N LEU A 741 0.50 -25.18 0.75
CA LEU A 741 1.13 -26.48 1.04
C LEU A 741 1.10 -27.41 -0.19
N ASP A 742 -0.01 -27.45 -0.93
CA ASP A 742 -0.14 -28.22 -2.16
C ASP A 742 0.83 -27.75 -3.24
N LYS A 743 1.10 -26.44 -3.33
CA LYS A 743 2.14 -25.89 -4.20
C LYS A 743 3.52 -26.40 -3.82
N VAL A 744 3.88 -26.32 -2.53
CA VAL A 744 5.17 -26.83 -2.04
C VAL A 744 5.30 -28.33 -2.32
N ARG A 745 4.23 -29.10 -2.11
CA ARG A 745 4.18 -30.53 -2.37
C ARG A 745 4.32 -30.86 -3.86
N SER A 746 3.66 -30.10 -4.73
CA SER A 746 3.78 -30.22 -6.19
C SER A 746 5.21 -29.96 -6.64
N ASP A 747 5.85 -28.92 -6.12
CA ASP A 747 7.24 -28.57 -6.44
C ASP A 747 8.20 -29.70 -6.01
N LEU A 748 8.04 -30.23 -4.80
CA LEU A 748 8.80 -31.39 -4.31
C LEU A 748 8.61 -32.63 -5.19
N GLY A 749 7.37 -32.93 -5.60
CA GLY A 749 7.06 -34.05 -6.49
C GLY A 749 7.73 -33.89 -7.86
N SER A 750 7.79 -32.66 -8.39
CA SER A 750 8.49 -32.37 -9.64
C SER A 750 10.01 -32.61 -9.51
N VAL A 751 10.61 -32.17 -8.40
CA VAL A 751 12.04 -32.38 -8.11
C VAL A 751 12.35 -33.87 -7.93
N GLN A 752 11.50 -34.63 -7.24
CA GLN A 752 11.66 -36.08 -7.09
C GLN A 752 11.65 -36.80 -8.44
N ASN A 753 10.74 -36.43 -9.33
CA ASN A 753 10.68 -36.98 -10.69
C ASN A 753 11.94 -36.64 -11.49
N GLN A 754 12.40 -35.39 -11.40
CA GLN A 754 13.63 -34.94 -12.04
C GLN A 754 14.86 -35.70 -11.53
N LEU A 755 15.01 -35.86 -10.21
CA LEU A 755 16.10 -36.61 -9.60
C LEU A 755 16.07 -38.07 -10.03
N THR A 756 14.90 -38.71 -10.01
CA THR A 756 14.75 -40.12 -10.39
C THR A 756 15.14 -40.35 -11.85
N SER A 757 14.65 -39.49 -12.77
CA SER A 757 15.02 -39.54 -14.20
C SER A 757 16.51 -39.31 -14.40
N THR A 758 17.07 -38.33 -13.68
CA THR A 758 18.49 -37.98 -13.81
C THR A 758 19.38 -39.10 -13.29
N ILE A 759 19.07 -39.68 -12.12
CA ILE A 759 19.79 -40.84 -11.55
C ILE A 759 19.73 -42.04 -12.51
N ALA A 760 18.58 -42.32 -13.12
CA ALA A 760 18.45 -43.38 -14.10
C ALA A 760 19.39 -43.16 -15.31
N ASN A 761 19.44 -41.93 -15.83
CA ASN A 761 20.35 -41.55 -16.92
C ASN A 761 21.84 -41.68 -16.52
N ILE A 762 22.21 -41.15 -15.35
CA ILE A 762 23.58 -41.21 -14.83
C ILE A 762 24.00 -42.66 -14.56
N SER A 763 23.08 -43.51 -14.09
CA SER A 763 23.31 -44.94 -13.88
C SER A 763 23.64 -45.65 -15.20
N THR A 764 22.85 -45.42 -16.25
CA THR A 764 23.15 -45.93 -17.59
C THR A 764 24.49 -45.41 -18.11
N THR A 765 24.75 -44.11 -17.95
CA THR A 765 26.01 -43.49 -18.35
C THR A 765 27.20 -44.08 -17.61
N LYS A 766 27.07 -44.32 -16.30
CA LYS A 766 28.11 -44.97 -15.48
C LYS A 766 28.41 -46.38 -15.98
N VAL A 767 27.39 -47.19 -16.29
CA VAL A 767 27.57 -48.54 -16.83
C VAL A 767 28.28 -48.49 -18.19
N ASN A 768 27.90 -47.56 -19.06
CA ASN A 768 28.53 -47.39 -20.37
C ASN A 768 30.00 -46.93 -20.26
N VAL A 769 30.29 -45.97 -19.38
CA VAL A 769 31.65 -45.50 -19.11
C VAL A 769 32.51 -46.60 -18.50
N GLN A 770 31.96 -47.39 -17.58
CA GLN A 770 32.64 -48.54 -16.97
C GLN A 770 32.89 -49.66 -18.00
N ALA A 771 31.96 -49.92 -18.91
CA ALA A 771 32.16 -50.87 -20.01
C ALA A 771 33.22 -50.40 -21.01
N ALA A 772 33.26 -49.10 -21.30
CA ALA A 772 34.31 -48.49 -22.13
C ALA A 772 35.69 -48.57 -21.45
N GLU A 773 35.76 -48.31 -20.13
CA GLU A 773 36.98 -48.51 -19.34
C GLU A 773 37.46 -49.97 -19.40
N SER A 774 36.56 -50.92 -19.14
CA SER A 774 36.81 -52.36 -19.17
C SER A 774 37.35 -52.82 -20.53
N THR A 775 36.76 -52.35 -21.64
CA THR A 775 37.23 -52.68 -23.00
C THR A 775 38.67 -52.21 -23.26
N ILE A 776 39.10 -51.13 -22.62
CA ILE A 776 40.45 -50.59 -22.77
C ILE A 776 41.43 -51.33 -21.84
N ARG A 777 41.03 -51.58 -20.59
CA ARG A 777 41.93 -52.00 -19.52
C ARG A 777 41.94 -53.50 -19.27
N ASP A 778 40.83 -54.20 -19.48
CA ASP A 778 40.72 -55.62 -19.15
C ASP A 778 41.41 -56.50 -20.21
N VAL A 779 41.91 -57.64 -19.77
CA VAL A 779 42.58 -58.61 -20.64
C VAL A 779 41.58 -59.64 -21.18
N ASP A 780 41.67 -59.98 -22.46
CA ASP A 780 41.04 -61.19 -22.98
C ASP A 780 41.81 -62.40 -22.43
N PHE A 781 41.22 -63.05 -21.43
CA PHE A 781 41.85 -64.17 -20.73
C PHE A 781 42.16 -65.34 -21.69
N ALA A 782 41.32 -65.58 -22.70
CA ALA A 782 41.52 -66.68 -23.63
C ALA A 782 42.73 -66.40 -24.56
N GLU A 783 42.81 -65.19 -25.10
CA GLU A 783 43.93 -64.77 -25.95
C GLU A 783 45.24 -64.71 -25.17
N GLU A 784 45.25 -64.09 -23.98
CA GLU A 784 46.46 -63.96 -23.18
C GLU A 784 46.94 -65.31 -22.61
N SER A 785 46.02 -66.22 -22.28
CA SER A 785 46.38 -67.60 -21.88
C SER A 785 47.06 -68.38 -23.02
N ALA A 786 46.59 -68.19 -24.26
CA ALA A 786 47.22 -68.80 -25.43
C ALA A 786 48.62 -68.21 -25.69
N ASN A 787 48.77 -66.88 -25.55
CA ASN A 787 50.07 -66.21 -25.65
C ASN A 787 51.05 -66.63 -24.55
N PHE A 788 50.59 -66.71 -23.30
CA PHE A 788 51.38 -67.22 -22.17
C PHE A 788 51.89 -68.64 -22.46
N THR A 789 50.99 -69.54 -22.88
CA THR A 789 51.35 -70.93 -23.23
C THR A 789 52.37 -70.98 -24.36
N LYS A 790 52.21 -70.15 -25.40
CA LYS A 790 53.16 -70.03 -26.51
C LYS A 790 54.53 -69.54 -26.03
N MET A 791 54.58 -68.51 -25.17
CA MET A 791 55.84 -67.98 -24.63
C MET A 791 56.51 -68.97 -23.68
N GLN A 792 55.74 -69.75 -22.92
CA GLN A 792 56.25 -70.81 -22.06
C GLN A 792 56.92 -71.91 -22.88
N ILE A 793 56.29 -72.34 -23.97
CA ILE A 793 56.86 -73.32 -24.92
C ILE A 793 58.12 -72.75 -25.59
N LEU A 794 58.12 -71.48 -26.00
CA LEU A 794 59.28 -70.82 -26.61
C LEU A 794 60.45 -70.62 -25.64
N SER A 795 60.18 -70.37 -24.35
CA SER A 795 61.22 -70.27 -23.32
C SER A 795 61.89 -71.63 -23.10
N GLN A 796 61.08 -72.69 -23.00
CA GLN A 796 61.58 -74.07 -22.97
C GLN A 796 62.39 -74.39 -24.24
N ALA A 797 61.87 -74.11 -25.44
CA ALA A 797 62.59 -74.34 -26.70
C ALA A 797 63.89 -73.51 -26.82
N GLY A 798 63.90 -72.27 -26.30
CA GLY A 798 65.06 -71.39 -26.28
C GLY A 798 66.19 -71.92 -25.39
N THR A 799 65.86 -72.50 -24.22
CA THR A 799 66.86 -73.13 -23.34
C THR A 799 67.48 -74.37 -23.97
N PHE A 800 66.67 -75.19 -24.65
CA PHE A 800 67.18 -76.31 -25.46
C PHE A 800 68.06 -75.84 -26.63
N ALA A 801 67.66 -74.80 -27.37
CA ALA A 801 68.44 -74.26 -28.49
C ALA A 801 69.77 -73.63 -28.05
N MET A 802 69.81 -72.96 -26.90
CA MET A 802 71.05 -72.42 -26.31
C MET A 802 71.99 -73.54 -25.87
N SER A 803 71.45 -74.59 -25.24
CA SER A 803 72.20 -75.81 -24.90
C SER A 803 72.79 -76.47 -26.14
N GLN A 804 72.01 -76.61 -27.22
CA GLN A 804 72.45 -77.17 -28.50
C GLN A 804 73.50 -76.30 -29.21
N ALA A 805 73.34 -74.97 -29.21
CA ALA A 805 74.30 -74.04 -29.81
C ALA A 805 75.65 -74.06 -29.08
N ASN A 806 75.65 -74.18 -27.75
CA ASN A 806 76.86 -74.37 -26.95
C ASN A 806 77.51 -75.73 -27.21
N ALA A 807 76.72 -76.81 -27.29
CA ALA A 807 77.21 -78.14 -27.61
C ALA A 807 77.84 -78.21 -29.02
N SER A 808 77.23 -77.56 -30.02
CA SER A 808 77.80 -77.52 -31.38
C SER A 808 79.13 -76.78 -31.45
N ALA A 809 79.30 -75.68 -30.69
CA ALA A 809 80.55 -74.94 -30.62
C ALA A 809 81.64 -75.70 -29.85
N GLN A 810 81.27 -76.43 -28.79
CA GLN A 810 82.17 -77.35 -28.08
C GLN A 810 82.61 -78.52 -28.95
N ASN A 811 81.71 -79.09 -29.76
CA ASN A 811 82.04 -80.15 -30.71
C ASN A 811 83.03 -79.66 -31.79
N VAL A 812 82.88 -78.42 -32.27
CA VAL A 812 83.85 -77.81 -33.21
C VAL A 812 85.20 -77.53 -32.55
N LEU A 813 85.22 -77.09 -31.27
CA LEU A 813 86.45 -76.89 -30.51
C LEU A 813 87.18 -78.22 -30.23
N SER A 814 86.43 -79.29 -29.97
CA SER A 814 86.91 -80.66 -29.77
C SER A 814 87.50 -81.28 -31.04
N LEU A 815 87.04 -80.85 -32.24
CA LEU A 815 87.57 -81.29 -33.54
C LEU A 815 88.83 -80.52 -33.99
N LEU A 816 89.19 -79.43 -33.31
CA LEU A 816 90.35 -78.56 -33.61
C LEU A 816 91.49 -78.69 -32.58
N GLN A 817 91.28 -79.44 -31.50
CA GLN A 817 92.31 -79.98 -30.61
C GLN A 817 92.69 -81.38 -31.08
#